data_AF-A0A960LDT2-F1
#
_entry.id   AF-A0A960LDT2-F1
#
_cell.length_a   1.000
_cell.length_b   1.000
_cell.length_c   1.000
_cell.angle_alpha   90.00
_cell.angle_beta   90.00
_cell.angle_gamma   90.00
#
_symmetry.space_group_name_H-M   'P 1'
#
loop_
_entity.id
_entity.type
_entity.pdbx_description
1 polymer ?
#
loop_
_entity_poly.entity_id
_entity_poly.type
_entity_poly.pdbx_seq_one_letter_code
_entity_poly.pdbx_strand_id
1 'polypeptide(L)'
;MKILFTYVTLVIVSVFASHAVAAEPGKLIEDALGRFGLTSSAFESDRIWAEDDTFLLDEIRFALRSPLNAREVAFQAAGYAPKTLDELTNFPKIAALLNVNLPDAVYADIDSQLSNSPKGNPLEPLQSALSLAEGYRKQAFDSLSPDQRQALLLSIPLWFEDEDTPADDSLKGSLYRAFGIEADTSQDVTSDSVLTLLARVNRNALAAAGYAFLRGVAEMAAHEPEFPVPTPKKGKGEPPVSGVEGEVLFYQDSPLGRIVVGGKGPNRFTEEFAVIIDLGGDDKYVARCASAVGGIRRSTSVVIDYGGDDFYAPAGWLSQSCAILGLSALVDLAGDDTYRAGAFSQSAAFCGVSLLWDASGDDLYTASWFTQAAAVCGVALFTDGQGRDLYDGAGYGQAFASTFGFAALNDLEGNDVYRSGGLVKHEPLRPEDYRSLSQGFATGARPRGGGGYAILHDFGGNDFYDAEIFAQGVGYWYSLGALIDEAGNDSYSATQYAQGSGIHLACGVLEDASGDDRYTARFGPSQGAAHDLAVGMLCDGSGDDYYTVSGGQGMAITNSAAIFVDMQGNDLYANTEPTASLGGTRPARSFGNLALFVDGEGKDIYPGSEAADSSVWFRDEYGYGVDIAFDSTRPRETLVEVVLVPEDTTRSLEDLFKDASEWEVTDNRTKVRRARLALKAIGKRAVDWVGENKLATNSGLERRAIVELFKEYPSDALPYLRTMFEGSNPDGRRTAASTVAEMKATEAASWLEAKLEDPSYENLRPTILRTFGEINAVGTIPTLRKYAASKSERERLAAVVSLGKMKSADGYPELFGALSDSLFTVRSAAVYALADQPPQVIAEMQNSAAGNRDPAFVEQILLTLPMLADKWKSDPATESSVKSIAPITKMYLEFPDPRVQGAALLAAAAAFDDKSFDKLRKRFGESDNPILLARWKQAEARRKK
;
A
#
# COMPACT_ATOMS: atom_id res chain seq x y z
N MET A 1 13.28 -33.46 -44.53
CA MET A 1 11.85 -33.14 -44.72
C MET A 1 11.02 -33.39 -43.47
N LYS A 2 11.06 -34.58 -42.82
CA LYS A 2 10.37 -34.80 -41.52
C LYS A 2 10.90 -33.92 -40.37
N ILE A 3 12.22 -33.73 -40.25
CA ILE A 3 12.82 -32.85 -39.22
C ILE A 3 12.48 -31.36 -39.46
N LEU A 4 12.40 -30.93 -40.72
CA LEU A 4 11.99 -29.57 -41.08
C LEU A 4 10.49 -29.35 -40.80
N PHE A 5 9.66 -30.38 -40.95
CA PHE A 5 8.23 -30.32 -40.61
C PHE A 5 8.02 -30.26 -39.09
N THR A 6 8.82 -30.99 -38.30
CA THR A 6 8.78 -30.92 -36.83
C THR A 6 9.24 -29.57 -36.30
N TYR A 7 10.32 -28.99 -36.85
CA TYR A 7 10.80 -27.66 -36.46
C TYR A 7 9.83 -26.55 -36.86
N VAL A 8 9.24 -26.63 -38.06
CA VAL A 8 8.22 -25.65 -38.52
C VAL A 8 6.92 -25.82 -37.73
N THR A 9 6.55 -27.03 -37.30
CA THR A 9 5.36 -27.23 -36.46
C THR A 9 5.61 -26.75 -35.01
N LEU A 10 6.81 -26.93 -34.45
CA LEU A 10 7.16 -26.38 -33.12
C LEU A 10 7.25 -24.85 -33.12
N VAL A 11 7.82 -24.25 -34.17
CA VAL A 11 7.86 -22.78 -34.32
C VAL A 11 6.48 -22.20 -34.63
N ILE A 12 5.61 -22.95 -35.33
CA ILE A 12 4.21 -22.54 -35.53
C ILE A 12 3.43 -22.69 -34.22
N VAL A 13 3.62 -23.74 -33.43
CA VAL A 13 2.97 -23.88 -32.12
C VAL A 13 3.46 -22.81 -31.13
N SER A 14 4.73 -22.41 -31.14
CA SER A 14 5.24 -21.32 -30.29
C SER A 14 4.83 -19.91 -30.75
N VAL A 15 4.55 -19.72 -32.05
CA VAL A 15 4.08 -18.43 -32.61
C VAL A 15 2.55 -18.31 -32.58
N PHE A 16 1.81 -19.40 -32.43
CA PHE A 16 0.35 -19.38 -32.20
C PHE A 16 -0.05 -19.44 -30.71
N ALA A 17 0.89 -19.70 -29.79
CA ALA A 17 0.68 -19.52 -28.34
C ALA A 17 0.72 -18.03 -27.89
N SER A 18 1.14 -17.11 -28.76
CA SER A 18 1.33 -15.68 -28.42
C SER A 18 0.21 -14.75 -28.93
N HIS A 19 -0.96 -15.27 -29.33
CA HIS A 19 -2.09 -14.43 -29.76
C HIS A 19 -3.48 -14.99 -29.37
N ALA A 20 -3.61 -15.63 -28.20
CA ALA A 20 -4.80 -15.32 -27.41
C ALA A 20 -4.48 -13.95 -26.81
N VAL A 21 -5.09 -12.89 -27.35
CA VAL A 21 -5.09 -11.62 -26.63
C VAL A 21 -5.89 -11.92 -25.37
N ALA A 22 -5.22 -12.29 -24.28
CA ALA A 22 -5.81 -12.23 -22.96
C ALA A 22 -6.50 -10.87 -22.89
N ALA A 23 -7.79 -10.87 -22.56
CA ALA A 23 -8.49 -9.61 -22.46
C ALA A 23 -7.68 -8.73 -21.51
N GLU A 24 -7.28 -7.52 -21.91
CA GLU A 24 -6.59 -6.65 -20.95
C GLU A 24 -7.61 -6.30 -19.85
N PRO A 25 -7.30 -6.48 -18.55
CA PRO A 25 -8.22 -6.20 -17.45
C PRO A 25 -8.86 -4.82 -17.57
N GLY A 26 -8.11 -3.83 -18.06
CA GLY A 26 -8.58 -2.46 -18.29
C GLY A 26 -9.79 -2.38 -19.22
N LYS A 27 -9.87 -3.20 -20.28
CA LYS A 27 -11.01 -3.21 -21.17
C LYS A 27 -12.24 -3.81 -20.50
N LEU A 28 -12.08 -4.93 -19.79
CA LEU A 28 -13.17 -5.56 -19.05
C LEU A 28 -13.71 -4.62 -17.95
N ILE A 29 -12.82 -3.91 -17.25
CA ILE A 29 -13.16 -2.87 -16.28
C ILE A 29 -13.95 -1.74 -16.94
N GLU A 30 -13.51 -1.20 -18.08
CA GLU A 30 -14.23 -0.14 -18.78
C GLU A 30 -15.59 -0.61 -19.32
N ASP A 31 -15.67 -1.83 -19.86
CA ASP A 31 -16.92 -2.43 -20.32
C ASP A 31 -17.88 -2.65 -19.14
N ALA A 32 -17.40 -3.11 -17.98
CA ALA A 32 -18.16 -3.24 -16.74
C ALA A 32 -18.65 -1.88 -16.22
N LEU A 33 -17.77 -0.89 -16.11
CA LEU A 33 -18.12 0.47 -15.70
C LEU A 33 -19.11 1.12 -16.65
N GLY A 34 -18.97 0.90 -17.95
CA GLY A 34 -19.87 1.38 -19.00
C GLY A 34 -21.31 0.89 -18.81
N ARG A 35 -21.52 -0.32 -18.24
CA ARG A 35 -22.86 -0.81 -17.88
C ARG A 35 -23.50 0.04 -16.79
N PHE A 36 -22.71 0.62 -15.90
CA PHE A 36 -23.16 1.59 -14.89
C PHE A 36 -23.09 3.04 -15.39
N GLY A 37 -22.71 3.22 -16.67
CA GLY A 37 -22.45 4.52 -17.30
C GLY A 37 -21.44 5.36 -16.53
N LEU A 38 -20.47 4.66 -15.94
CA LEU A 38 -19.23 5.18 -15.39
C LEU A 38 -18.11 4.91 -16.39
N THR A 39 -16.96 5.51 -16.14
CA THR A 39 -15.67 5.24 -16.80
C THR A 39 -14.62 5.12 -15.71
N SER A 40 -13.41 4.65 -16.02
CA SER A 40 -12.28 4.62 -15.07
C SER A 40 -12.07 5.92 -14.30
N SER A 41 -12.34 7.07 -14.94
CA SER A 41 -12.28 8.39 -14.29
C SER A 41 -13.21 8.57 -13.08
N ALA A 42 -14.17 7.67 -12.86
CA ALA A 42 -14.97 7.65 -11.63
C ALA A 42 -14.13 7.34 -10.39
N PHE A 43 -13.02 6.60 -10.55
CA PHE A 43 -12.06 6.31 -9.48
C PHE A 43 -11.07 7.44 -9.22
N GLU A 44 -10.93 8.38 -10.16
CA GLU A 44 -10.00 9.48 -10.03
C GLU A 44 -10.38 10.39 -8.85
N SER A 45 -9.41 10.57 -7.96
CA SER A 45 -9.42 11.60 -6.93
C SER A 45 -8.09 12.33 -6.96
N ASP A 46 -8.09 13.62 -6.66
CA ASP A 46 -6.90 14.46 -6.78
C ASP A 46 -5.85 14.04 -5.72
N ARG A 47 -6.27 13.32 -4.67
CA ARG A 47 -5.47 12.79 -3.53
C ARG A 47 -4.43 13.80 -3.01
N ILE A 48 -4.69 15.10 -3.24
CA ILE A 48 -3.90 16.27 -2.87
C ILE A 48 -3.53 16.21 -1.38
N TRP A 49 -4.36 15.59 -0.55
CA TRP A 49 -3.90 14.73 0.55
C TRP A 49 -2.47 14.70 1.07
N ALA A 50 -1.65 14.19 0.16
CA ALA A 50 -0.32 13.66 0.33
C ALA A 50 0.76 14.70 -0.01
N GLU A 51 0.37 15.92 -0.38
CA GLU A 51 1.28 16.97 -0.88
C GLU A 51 2.27 17.53 0.15
N ASP A 52 2.04 17.31 1.44
CA ASP A 52 2.89 17.85 2.52
C ASP A 52 4.03 16.91 2.95
N ASP A 53 4.21 15.75 2.30
CA ASP A 53 5.26 14.78 2.64
C ASP A 53 6.47 14.91 1.70
N THR A 54 7.62 15.35 2.24
CA THR A 54 8.88 15.50 1.49
C THR A 54 9.45 14.17 0.97
N PHE A 55 8.93 13.03 1.43
CA PHE A 55 9.36 11.70 1.07
C PHE A 55 8.41 11.00 0.09
N LEU A 56 7.26 11.60 -0.25
CA LEU A 56 6.34 11.02 -1.22
C LEU A 56 6.91 11.08 -2.64
N LEU A 57 6.97 9.92 -3.29
CA LEU A 57 7.41 9.77 -4.68
C LEU A 57 6.28 10.15 -5.66
N ASP A 58 6.65 10.74 -6.79
CA ASP A 58 5.67 11.31 -7.73
C ASP A 58 4.81 10.22 -8.40
N GLU A 59 5.39 9.09 -8.77
CA GLU A 59 4.63 7.97 -9.35
C GLU A 59 3.73 7.27 -8.33
N ILE A 60 4.11 7.22 -7.04
CA ILE A 60 3.19 6.76 -5.98
C ILE A 60 2.02 7.73 -5.84
N ARG A 61 2.26 9.05 -5.94
CA ARG A 61 1.17 10.04 -5.96
C ARG A 61 0.24 9.83 -7.14
N PHE A 62 0.78 9.51 -8.32
CA PHE A 62 0.00 9.17 -9.49
C PHE A 62 -0.80 7.87 -9.31
N ALA A 63 -0.17 6.83 -8.78
CA ALA A 63 -0.78 5.54 -8.45
C ALA A 63 -1.97 5.68 -7.48
N LEU A 64 -1.87 6.55 -6.47
CA LEU A 64 -2.94 6.75 -5.49
C LEU A 64 -4.24 7.33 -6.07
N ARG A 65 -4.17 7.94 -7.27
CA ARG A 65 -5.34 8.58 -7.90
C ARG A 65 -6.41 7.56 -8.28
N SER A 66 -6.03 6.35 -8.69
CA SER A 66 -6.95 5.28 -9.07
C SER A 66 -6.28 3.90 -8.98
N PRO A 67 -7.03 2.81 -8.75
CA PRO A 67 -6.46 1.46 -8.79
C PRO A 67 -5.78 1.13 -10.14
N LEU A 68 -6.30 1.64 -11.27
CA LEU A 68 -5.69 1.43 -12.59
C LEU A 68 -4.32 2.09 -12.73
N ASN A 69 -4.13 3.29 -12.17
CA ASN A 69 -2.82 3.93 -12.13
C ASN A 69 -1.85 3.15 -11.25
N ALA A 70 -2.34 2.58 -10.13
CA ALA A 70 -1.51 1.72 -9.29
C ALA A 70 -1.03 0.48 -10.04
N ARG A 71 -1.90 -0.18 -10.80
CA ARG A 71 -1.51 -1.27 -11.71
C ARG A 71 -0.49 -0.79 -12.75
N GLU A 72 -0.72 0.34 -13.42
CA GLU A 72 0.22 0.89 -14.41
C GLU A 72 1.62 1.10 -13.83
N VAL A 73 1.72 1.71 -12.65
CA VAL A 73 3.00 1.94 -11.97
C VAL A 73 3.63 0.63 -11.48
N ALA A 74 2.83 -0.34 -11.03
CA ALA A 74 3.32 -1.67 -10.63
C ALA A 74 3.99 -2.39 -11.81
N PHE A 75 3.32 -2.49 -12.95
CA PHE A 75 3.88 -3.10 -14.17
C PHE A 75 5.05 -2.30 -14.74
N GLN A 76 5.03 -0.97 -14.63
CA GLN A 76 6.18 -0.15 -14.99
C GLN A 76 7.40 -0.48 -14.12
N ALA A 77 7.22 -0.59 -12.80
CA ALA A 77 8.28 -0.93 -11.86
C ALA A 77 8.81 -2.35 -12.09
N ALA A 78 7.93 -3.33 -12.27
CA ALA A 78 8.28 -4.71 -12.63
C ALA A 78 9.06 -4.77 -13.95
N GLY A 79 8.61 -4.06 -14.98
CA GLY A 79 9.28 -3.99 -16.27
C GLY A 79 10.68 -3.34 -16.23
N TYR A 80 11.01 -2.60 -15.17
CA TYR A 80 12.35 -2.03 -14.96
C TYR A 80 13.27 -2.94 -14.16
N ALA A 81 12.72 -3.89 -13.39
CA ALA A 81 13.52 -4.89 -12.70
C ALA A 81 14.19 -5.83 -13.73
N PRO A 82 15.49 -6.11 -13.58
CA PRO A 82 16.26 -6.87 -14.56
C PRO A 82 15.86 -8.35 -14.56
N LYS A 83 15.56 -8.89 -15.75
CA LYS A 83 15.38 -10.34 -16.01
C LYS A 83 16.60 -10.99 -16.63
N THR A 84 17.54 -10.17 -17.11
CA THR A 84 18.86 -10.62 -17.57
C THR A 84 19.93 -9.68 -17.02
N LEU A 85 21.18 -10.15 -16.93
CA LEU A 85 22.31 -9.31 -16.49
C LEU A 85 22.50 -8.06 -17.38
N ASP A 86 22.21 -8.15 -18.67
CA ASP A 86 22.28 -7.00 -19.59
C ASP A 86 21.24 -5.91 -19.25
N GLU A 87 20.09 -6.32 -18.71
CA GLU A 87 19.03 -5.42 -18.26
C GLU A 87 19.40 -4.64 -16.98
N LEU A 88 20.51 -4.93 -16.30
CA LEU A 88 21.02 -4.06 -15.22
C LEU A 88 21.29 -2.62 -15.69
N THR A 89 21.42 -2.41 -17.01
CA THR A 89 21.45 -1.09 -17.65
C THR A 89 20.13 -0.31 -17.52
N ASN A 90 19.01 -0.94 -17.12
CA ASN A 90 17.74 -0.28 -16.81
C ASN A 90 17.76 0.48 -15.47
N PHE A 91 18.81 0.35 -14.66
CA PHE A 91 18.93 1.01 -13.36
C PHE A 91 18.58 2.52 -13.36
N PRO A 92 18.92 3.34 -14.38
CA PRO A 92 18.46 4.73 -14.46
C PRO A 92 16.93 4.90 -14.40
N LYS A 93 16.17 3.95 -14.96
CA LYS A 93 14.69 3.95 -14.92
C LYS A 93 14.18 3.66 -13.51
N ILE A 94 14.81 2.72 -12.80
CA ILE A 94 14.54 2.45 -11.38
C ILE A 94 14.84 3.70 -10.53
N ALA A 95 15.98 4.36 -10.77
CA ALA A 95 16.35 5.59 -10.08
C ALA A 95 15.32 6.71 -10.33
N ALA A 96 14.79 6.82 -11.55
CA ALA A 96 13.74 7.79 -11.88
C ALA A 96 12.45 7.58 -11.07
N LEU A 97 12.01 6.33 -10.85
CA LEU A 97 10.86 6.02 -9.98
C LEU A 97 11.06 6.53 -8.54
N LEU A 98 12.31 6.56 -8.08
CA LEU A 98 12.71 7.09 -6.78
C LEU A 98 12.90 8.62 -6.78
N ASN A 99 12.45 9.34 -7.81
CA ASN A 99 12.64 10.78 -8.00
C ASN A 99 14.14 11.18 -8.02
N VAL A 100 15.02 10.31 -8.51
CA VAL A 100 16.44 10.56 -8.65
C VAL A 100 16.75 11.02 -10.08
N ASN A 101 16.92 12.33 -10.24
CA ASN A 101 17.10 12.98 -11.54
C ASN A 101 18.59 13.22 -11.85
N LEU A 102 19.30 12.16 -12.21
CA LEU A 102 20.65 12.24 -12.78
C LEU A 102 20.58 12.56 -14.27
N PRO A 103 21.37 13.53 -14.78
CA PRO A 103 21.44 13.79 -16.22
C PRO A 103 22.00 12.59 -16.99
N ASP A 104 21.42 12.28 -18.17
CA ASP A 104 21.91 11.21 -19.07
C ASP A 104 23.40 11.32 -19.40
N ALA A 105 23.93 12.55 -19.43
CA ALA A 105 25.35 12.80 -19.65
C ALA A 105 26.25 12.19 -18.57
N VAL A 106 25.76 12.04 -17.32
CA VAL A 106 26.51 11.38 -16.24
C VAL A 106 26.57 9.87 -16.48
N TYR A 107 25.44 9.25 -16.85
CA TYR A 107 25.43 7.83 -17.21
C TYR A 107 26.32 7.55 -18.43
N ALA A 108 26.24 8.38 -19.47
CA ALA A 108 27.10 8.27 -20.65
C ALA A 108 28.59 8.49 -20.34
N ASP A 109 28.91 9.38 -19.38
CA ASP A 109 30.29 9.57 -18.92
C ASP A 109 30.80 8.36 -18.15
N ILE A 110 29.99 7.77 -17.26
CA ILE A 110 30.30 6.50 -16.61
C ILE A 110 30.57 5.43 -17.67
N ASP A 111 29.69 5.27 -18.65
CA ASP A 111 29.83 4.27 -19.72
C ASP A 111 31.09 4.48 -20.55
N SER A 112 31.41 5.72 -20.87
CA SER A 112 32.64 6.09 -21.56
C SER A 112 33.87 5.74 -20.73
N GLN A 113 33.87 6.05 -19.43
CA GLN A 113 34.98 5.71 -18.54
C GLN A 113 35.16 4.19 -18.41
N LEU A 114 34.08 3.43 -18.25
CA LEU A 114 34.13 1.97 -18.17
C LEU A 114 34.59 1.34 -19.49
N SER A 115 34.10 1.82 -20.63
CA SER A 115 34.50 1.35 -21.96
C SER A 115 36.00 1.58 -22.26
N ASN A 116 36.57 2.64 -21.67
CA ASN A 116 37.98 3.00 -21.79
C ASN A 116 38.86 2.44 -20.65
N SER A 117 38.30 1.58 -19.78
CA SER A 117 39.06 0.96 -18.70
C SER A 117 40.22 0.11 -19.27
N PRO A 118 41.34 0.02 -18.53
CA PRO A 118 42.41 -0.90 -18.87
C PRO A 118 41.90 -2.34 -19.04
N LYS A 119 42.43 -3.06 -20.05
CA LYS A 119 42.07 -4.45 -20.37
C LYS A 119 43.29 -5.39 -20.36
N GLY A 120 44.30 -5.05 -19.58
CA GLY A 120 45.54 -5.80 -19.44
C GLY A 120 45.40 -7.11 -18.65
N ASN A 121 44.41 -7.21 -17.78
CA ASN A 121 44.00 -8.41 -17.04
C ASN A 121 42.46 -8.47 -16.98
N PRO A 122 41.83 -9.66 -17.07
CA PRO A 122 40.38 -9.84 -16.93
C PRO A 122 39.69 -9.05 -15.80
N LEU A 123 40.35 -8.79 -14.66
CA LEU A 123 39.74 -8.08 -13.52
C LEU A 123 39.75 -6.54 -13.62
N GLU A 124 40.54 -5.94 -14.52
CA GLU A 124 40.72 -4.48 -14.56
C GLU A 124 39.43 -3.69 -14.85
N PRO A 125 38.53 -4.14 -15.75
CA PRO A 125 37.24 -3.48 -15.95
C PRO A 125 36.38 -3.45 -14.68
N LEU A 126 36.22 -4.59 -14.00
CA LEU A 126 35.50 -4.69 -12.73
C LEU A 126 36.16 -3.77 -11.67
N GLN A 127 37.47 -3.85 -11.48
CA GLN A 127 38.18 -2.99 -10.51
C GLN A 127 38.00 -1.50 -10.81
N SER A 128 37.98 -1.12 -12.08
CA SER A 128 37.74 0.26 -12.52
C SER A 128 36.32 0.71 -12.19
N ALA A 129 35.34 -0.15 -12.45
CA ALA A 129 33.94 0.09 -12.10
C ALA A 129 33.73 0.23 -10.59
N LEU A 130 34.28 -0.69 -9.78
CA LEU A 130 34.18 -0.62 -8.33
C LEU A 130 34.85 0.63 -7.75
N SER A 131 35.99 1.05 -8.33
CA SER A 131 36.69 2.27 -7.92
C SER A 131 35.90 3.54 -8.25
N LEU A 132 35.29 3.60 -9.43
CA LEU A 132 34.42 4.70 -9.85
C LEU A 132 33.17 4.77 -8.97
N ALA A 133 32.54 3.61 -8.71
CA ALA A 133 31.37 3.50 -7.84
C ALA A 133 31.68 3.95 -6.40
N GLU A 134 32.82 3.55 -5.83
CA GLU A 134 33.24 4.01 -4.49
C GLU A 134 33.44 5.53 -4.43
N GLY A 135 33.90 6.14 -5.52
CA GLY A 135 34.01 7.60 -5.65
C GLY A 135 32.66 8.31 -5.51
N TYR A 136 31.63 7.83 -6.21
CA TYR A 136 30.27 8.35 -6.10
C TYR A 136 29.60 8.00 -4.77
N ARG A 137 29.84 6.79 -4.24
CA ARG A 137 29.29 6.36 -2.95
C ARG A 137 29.79 7.26 -1.81
N LYS A 138 31.06 7.67 -1.81
CA LYS A 138 31.56 8.66 -0.84
C LYS A 138 30.78 9.98 -0.94
N GLN A 139 30.58 10.49 -2.15
CA GLN A 139 29.79 11.70 -2.41
C GLN A 139 28.34 11.57 -1.91
N ALA A 140 27.75 10.37 -1.94
CA ALA A 140 26.40 10.12 -1.43
C ALA A 140 26.25 10.50 0.05
N PHE A 141 27.32 10.37 0.84
CA PHE A 141 27.30 10.58 2.29
C PHE A 141 28.11 11.81 2.76
N ASP A 142 28.67 12.61 1.86
CA ASP A 142 29.52 13.78 2.19
C ASP A 142 28.80 14.87 2.99
N SER A 143 27.47 14.94 2.87
CA SER A 143 26.66 15.86 3.66
C SER A 143 26.59 15.51 5.15
N LEU A 144 26.88 14.26 5.53
CA LEU A 144 26.80 13.75 6.90
C LEU A 144 28.17 13.82 7.59
N SER A 145 28.21 14.39 8.80
CA SER A 145 29.43 14.35 9.64
C SER A 145 29.76 12.92 10.09
N PRO A 146 30.99 12.63 10.56
CA PRO A 146 31.33 11.32 11.11
C PRO A 146 30.35 10.86 12.21
N ASP A 147 30.01 11.75 13.16
CA ASP A 147 29.04 11.45 14.22
C ASP A 147 27.65 11.16 13.67
N GLN A 148 27.22 11.89 12.62
CA GLN A 148 25.92 11.66 11.97
C GLN A 148 25.86 10.34 11.21
N ARG A 149 26.96 9.93 10.57
CA ARG A 149 27.07 8.61 9.93
C ARG A 149 27.04 7.49 10.97
N GLN A 150 27.72 7.68 12.11
CA GLN A 150 27.64 6.75 13.23
C GLN A 150 26.23 6.67 13.80
N ALA A 151 25.56 7.81 14.02
CA ALA A 151 24.17 7.85 14.48
C ALA A 151 23.23 7.10 13.53
N LEU A 152 23.40 7.28 12.20
CA LEU A 152 22.64 6.53 11.20
C LEU A 152 22.85 5.01 11.36
N LEU A 153 24.10 4.55 11.43
CA LEU A 153 24.42 3.13 11.61
C LEU A 153 23.89 2.56 12.93
N LEU A 154 23.91 3.34 14.01
CA LEU A 154 23.38 2.91 15.32
C LEU A 154 21.86 2.69 15.29
N SER A 155 21.16 3.40 14.41
CA SER A 155 19.69 3.48 14.38
C SER A 155 19.02 2.64 13.30
N ILE A 156 19.76 2.12 12.32
CA ILE A 156 19.21 1.22 11.30
C ILE A 156 18.39 0.07 11.90
N PRO A 157 18.87 -0.68 12.92
CA PRO A 157 18.06 -1.74 13.53
C PRO A 157 16.79 -1.23 14.21
N LEU A 158 16.78 0.02 14.69
CA LEU A 158 15.64 0.64 15.36
C LEU A 158 14.52 1.00 14.38
N TRP A 159 14.80 1.03 13.07
CA TRP A 159 13.80 1.29 12.03
C TRP A 159 12.63 0.30 12.08
N PHE A 160 12.86 -0.88 12.65
CA PHE A 160 11.92 -1.99 12.70
C PHE A 160 11.41 -2.27 14.11
N GLU A 161 11.65 -1.35 15.06
CA GLU A 161 11.01 -1.41 16.36
C GLU A 161 9.50 -1.21 16.26
N ASP A 162 8.77 -1.83 17.18
CA ASP A 162 7.32 -1.66 17.27
C ASP A 162 6.97 -0.27 17.83
N GLU A 163 6.16 0.49 17.10
CA GLU A 163 5.68 1.81 17.52
C GLU A 163 4.90 1.77 18.85
N ASP A 164 4.26 0.64 19.17
CA ASP A 164 3.51 0.45 20.43
C ASP A 164 4.42 0.05 21.60
N THR A 165 5.68 -0.33 21.33
CA THR A 165 6.68 -0.68 22.35
C THR A 165 8.06 -0.05 22.09
N PRO A 166 8.18 1.29 21.96
CA PRO A 166 9.43 1.93 21.57
C PRO A 166 10.35 2.13 22.78
N ALA A 167 11.27 1.20 23.02
CA ALA A 167 12.39 1.36 23.97
C ALA A 167 13.39 0.18 24.01
N ASP A 168 13.53 -0.64 22.96
CA ASP A 168 14.49 -1.75 23.03
C ASP A 168 15.92 -1.30 22.68
N ASP A 169 16.55 -0.62 23.65
CA ASP A 169 17.97 -0.23 23.58
C ASP A 169 18.91 -1.43 23.32
N SER A 170 18.44 -2.69 23.42
CA SER A 170 19.24 -3.86 23.05
C SER A 170 19.52 -3.96 21.54
N LEU A 171 18.72 -3.31 20.68
CA LEU A 171 18.97 -3.26 19.23
C LEU A 171 20.03 -2.21 18.86
N LYS A 172 20.21 -1.16 19.68
CA LYS A 172 21.23 -0.12 19.45
C LYS A 172 22.63 -0.73 19.40
N GLY A 173 23.37 -0.40 18.34
CA GLY A 173 24.74 -0.89 18.14
C GLY A 173 24.85 -2.37 17.78
N SER A 174 23.74 -3.08 17.51
CA SER A 174 23.76 -4.48 17.10
C SER A 174 24.58 -4.72 15.82
N LEU A 175 24.53 -3.79 14.85
CA LEU A 175 25.38 -3.84 13.65
C LEU A 175 26.88 -3.85 14.00
N TYR A 176 27.34 -2.98 14.90
CA TYR A 176 28.75 -2.97 15.33
C TYR A 176 29.13 -4.25 16.08
N ARG A 177 28.25 -4.73 16.98
CA ARG A 177 28.46 -5.98 17.71
C ARG A 177 28.56 -7.20 16.78
N ALA A 178 27.84 -7.21 15.67
CA ALA A 178 27.97 -8.26 14.66
C ALA A 178 29.40 -8.36 14.10
N PHE A 179 30.14 -7.25 14.06
CA PHE A 179 31.56 -7.22 13.68
C PHE A 179 32.53 -7.32 14.86
N GLY A 180 32.03 -7.59 16.08
CA GLY A 180 32.86 -7.62 17.29
C GLY A 180 33.42 -6.25 17.70
N ILE A 181 32.75 -5.16 17.29
CA ILE A 181 33.16 -3.78 17.57
C ILE A 181 32.28 -3.21 18.68
N GLU A 182 32.91 -2.58 19.67
CA GLU A 182 32.20 -1.85 20.72
C GLU A 182 31.61 -0.55 20.15
N ALA A 183 30.32 -0.33 20.38
CA ALA A 183 29.60 0.86 19.91
C ALA A 183 29.26 1.78 21.09
N ASP A 184 29.50 3.07 20.91
CA ASP A 184 28.98 4.09 21.83
C ASP A 184 27.46 4.24 21.61
N THR A 185 26.68 3.61 22.48
CA THR A 185 25.20 3.67 22.46
C THR A 185 24.65 4.82 23.31
N SER A 186 25.48 5.76 23.78
CA SER A 186 25.03 6.92 24.57
C SER A 186 24.42 8.05 23.74
N GLN A 187 24.59 8.00 22.41
CA GLN A 187 23.96 8.96 21.50
C GLN A 187 22.44 8.79 21.51
N ASP A 188 21.73 9.91 21.68
CA ASP A 188 20.27 9.93 21.63
C ASP A 188 19.81 9.91 20.17
N VAL A 189 19.48 8.71 19.67
CA VAL A 189 19.06 8.45 18.30
C VAL A 189 17.69 7.78 18.32
N THR A 190 16.75 8.35 17.56
CA THR A 190 15.35 7.89 17.42
C THR A 190 15.01 7.64 15.95
N SER A 191 13.93 6.94 15.65
CA SER A 191 13.46 6.70 14.27
C SER A 191 13.26 8.01 13.47
N ASP A 192 12.83 9.09 14.14
CA ASP A 192 12.70 10.43 13.54
C ASP A 192 14.05 11.04 13.14
N SER A 193 15.09 10.77 13.93
CA SER A 193 16.44 11.21 13.60
C SER A 193 16.97 10.46 12.37
N VAL A 194 16.57 9.20 12.15
CA VAL A 194 16.90 8.44 10.95
C VAL A 194 16.35 9.11 9.70
N LEU A 195 15.06 9.42 9.68
CA LEU A 195 14.43 10.13 8.55
C LEU A 195 15.14 11.45 8.22
N THR A 196 15.53 12.21 9.25
CA THR A 196 16.27 13.47 9.08
C THR A 196 17.63 13.27 8.43
N LEU A 197 18.31 12.18 8.77
CA LEU A 197 19.61 11.82 8.18
C LEU A 197 19.45 11.26 6.76
N LEU A 198 18.43 10.42 6.52
CA LEU A 198 18.08 9.90 5.20
C LEU A 198 17.80 11.02 4.20
N ALA A 199 17.07 12.06 4.60
CA ALA A 199 16.78 13.22 3.76
C ALA A 199 18.03 13.98 3.29
N ARG A 200 19.17 13.79 3.95
CA ARG A 200 20.45 14.44 3.61
C ARG A 200 21.35 13.58 2.74
N VAL A 201 21.05 12.30 2.57
CA VAL A 201 21.80 11.42 1.66
C VAL A 201 21.64 11.92 0.24
N ASN A 202 22.75 12.10 -0.47
CA ASN A 202 22.74 12.49 -1.88
C ASN A 202 22.38 11.27 -2.74
N ARG A 203 21.09 11.09 -2.99
CA ARG A 203 20.52 9.97 -3.76
C ARG A 203 20.96 9.96 -5.22
N ASN A 204 21.26 11.12 -5.82
CA ASN A 204 21.86 11.18 -7.16
C ASN A 204 23.25 10.53 -7.16
N ALA A 205 24.12 10.86 -6.20
CA ALA A 205 25.42 10.22 -6.12
C ALA A 205 25.31 8.72 -5.79
N LEU A 206 24.34 8.31 -4.95
CA LEU A 206 24.10 6.89 -4.68
C LEU A 206 23.66 6.13 -5.94
N ALA A 207 22.79 6.71 -6.77
CA ALA A 207 22.37 6.10 -8.03
C ALA A 207 23.51 6.04 -9.06
N ALA A 208 24.36 7.07 -9.15
CA ALA A 208 25.56 7.02 -10.00
C ALA A 208 26.52 5.91 -9.55
N ALA A 209 26.66 5.72 -8.23
CA ALA A 209 27.44 4.64 -7.65
C ALA A 209 26.86 3.26 -8.00
N GLY A 210 25.54 3.09 -7.83
CA GLY A 210 24.81 1.87 -8.20
C GLY A 210 24.96 1.51 -9.67
N TYR A 211 24.77 2.49 -10.57
CA TYR A 211 24.90 2.26 -12.01
C TYR A 211 26.31 1.82 -12.40
N ALA A 212 27.35 2.54 -11.94
CA ALA A 212 28.74 2.17 -12.22
C ALA A 212 29.07 0.77 -11.66
N PHE A 213 28.57 0.45 -10.46
CA PHE A 213 28.77 -0.84 -9.81
C PHE A 213 28.14 -1.99 -10.58
N LEU A 214 26.84 -1.91 -10.86
CA LEU A 214 26.10 -2.98 -11.54
C LEU A 214 26.63 -3.21 -12.97
N ARG A 215 27.07 -2.15 -13.66
CA ARG A 215 27.72 -2.27 -14.98
C ARG A 215 29.00 -3.09 -14.95
N GLY A 216 29.84 -2.89 -13.94
CA GLY A 216 31.07 -3.67 -13.77
C GLY A 216 30.79 -5.14 -13.42
N VAL A 217 29.80 -5.38 -12.57
CA VAL A 217 29.37 -6.75 -12.21
C VAL A 217 28.82 -7.48 -13.43
N ALA A 218 27.92 -6.85 -14.19
CA ALA A 218 27.34 -7.41 -15.40
C ALA A 218 28.41 -7.74 -16.46
N GLU A 219 29.35 -6.81 -16.72
CA GLU A 219 30.42 -7.04 -17.69
C GLU A 219 31.31 -8.23 -17.30
N MET A 220 31.60 -8.38 -16.01
CA MET A 220 32.38 -9.52 -15.51
C MET A 220 31.60 -10.82 -15.64
N ALA A 221 30.36 -10.87 -15.15
CA ALA A 221 29.54 -12.09 -15.14
C ALA A 221 29.14 -12.58 -16.55
N ALA A 222 29.09 -11.69 -17.55
CA ALA A 222 28.63 -12.04 -18.90
C ALA A 222 29.43 -13.17 -19.58
N HIS A 223 30.71 -13.36 -19.22
CA HIS A 223 31.56 -14.41 -19.81
C HIS A 223 32.59 -14.92 -18.80
N GLU A 224 32.86 -16.23 -18.80
CA GLU A 224 33.93 -16.82 -17.99
C GLU A 224 35.30 -16.21 -18.39
N PRO A 225 36.03 -15.59 -17.45
CA PRO A 225 37.34 -14.98 -17.72
C PRO A 225 38.44 -16.04 -17.83
N GLU A 226 39.31 -15.89 -18.83
CA GLU A 226 40.52 -16.72 -18.91
C GLU A 226 41.60 -16.20 -17.95
N PHE A 227 41.81 -16.90 -16.84
CA PHE A 227 42.97 -16.68 -15.97
C PHE A 227 44.13 -17.61 -16.34
N PRO A 228 45.35 -17.09 -16.51
CA PRO A 228 46.50 -17.95 -16.78
C PRO A 228 46.74 -18.88 -15.60
N VAL A 229 46.62 -20.19 -15.82
CA VAL A 229 46.99 -21.21 -14.84
C VAL A 229 48.41 -20.89 -14.35
N PRO A 230 48.64 -20.68 -13.04
CA PRO A 230 49.96 -20.35 -12.56
C PRO A 230 50.92 -21.46 -12.98
N THR A 231 51.92 -21.13 -13.81
CA THR A 231 52.99 -22.06 -14.14
C THR A 231 53.59 -22.49 -12.80
N PRO A 232 53.50 -23.77 -12.40
CA PRO A 232 53.92 -24.16 -11.07
C PRO A 232 55.40 -23.84 -10.94
N LYS A 233 55.72 -22.81 -10.15
CA LYS A 233 57.07 -22.67 -9.63
C LYS A 233 57.26 -23.91 -8.78
N LYS A 234 57.98 -24.90 -9.32
CA LYS A 234 58.46 -26.07 -8.57
C LYS A 234 59.25 -25.57 -7.36
N GLY A 235 58.55 -25.42 -6.25
CA GLY A 235 59.05 -24.96 -4.97
C GLY A 235 58.01 -25.32 -3.92
N LYS A 236 58.34 -26.25 -3.04
CA LYS A 236 57.49 -26.67 -1.92
C LYS A 236 57.10 -25.45 -1.08
N GLY A 237 55.78 -25.24 -0.88
CA GLY A 237 55.26 -24.43 0.22
C GLY A 237 55.15 -22.92 -0.03
N GLU A 238 54.62 -22.49 -1.18
CA GLU A 238 53.93 -21.19 -1.17
C GLU A 238 52.73 -21.29 -0.20
N PRO A 239 52.58 -20.36 0.75
CA PRO A 239 51.54 -20.47 1.76
C PRO A 239 50.16 -20.40 1.08
N PRO A 240 49.16 -21.18 1.54
CA PRO A 240 47.78 -21.01 1.09
C PRO A 240 47.35 -19.55 1.32
N VAL A 241 46.61 -18.98 0.37
CA VAL A 241 45.96 -17.68 0.60
C VAL A 241 45.10 -17.81 1.86
N SER A 242 45.39 -17.01 2.88
CA SER A 242 44.66 -17.08 4.15
C SER A 242 43.18 -16.91 3.89
N GLY A 243 42.38 -17.82 4.44
CA GLY A 243 40.94 -17.81 4.24
C GLY A 243 40.44 -18.62 3.05
N VAL A 244 41.31 -19.27 2.27
CA VAL A 244 40.90 -20.11 1.12
C VAL A 244 41.53 -21.50 1.21
N GLU A 245 40.69 -22.52 1.19
CA GLU A 245 41.08 -23.91 0.98
C GLU A 245 40.64 -24.30 -0.44
N GLY A 246 41.51 -24.92 -1.25
CA GLY A 246 41.22 -25.21 -2.67
C GLY A 246 42.26 -24.60 -3.60
N GLU A 247 41.99 -24.60 -4.91
CA GLU A 247 42.86 -23.99 -5.92
C GLU A 247 42.69 -22.46 -5.91
N VAL A 248 43.78 -21.72 -6.09
CA VAL A 248 43.72 -20.25 -6.21
C VAL A 248 44.53 -19.86 -7.43
N LEU A 249 43.86 -19.25 -8.41
CA LEU A 249 44.45 -18.83 -9.67
C LEU A 249 45.01 -17.41 -9.60
N PHE A 250 44.41 -16.56 -8.78
CA PHE A 250 44.85 -15.18 -8.60
C PHE A 250 44.55 -14.66 -7.19
N TYR A 251 45.43 -13.82 -6.67
CA TYR A 251 45.24 -13.11 -5.41
C TYR A 251 45.87 -11.72 -5.49
N GLN A 252 45.14 -10.71 -4.99
CA GLN A 252 45.63 -9.34 -4.93
C GLN A 252 45.07 -8.59 -3.72
N ASP A 253 45.94 -7.87 -3.02
CA ASP A 253 45.52 -6.82 -2.09
C ASP A 253 45.19 -5.54 -2.88
N SER A 254 44.02 -4.96 -2.63
CA SER A 254 43.57 -3.72 -3.28
C SER A 254 43.08 -2.69 -2.24
N PRO A 255 42.94 -1.40 -2.62
CA PRO A 255 42.31 -0.39 -1.77
C PRO A 255 40.86 -0.72 -1.36
N LEU A 256 40.17 -1.57 -2.14
CA LEU A 256 38.81 -2.03 -1.84
C LEU A 256 38.80 -3.25 -0.89
N GLY A 257 39.95 -3.90 -0.71
CA GLY A 257 40.16 -5.11 0.08
C GLY A 257 40.78 -6.24 -0.75
N ARG A 258 40.82 -7.45 -0.17
CA ARG A 258 41.43 -8.62 -0.82
C ARG A 258 40.57 -9.13 -1.96
N ILE A 259 41.20 -9.44 -3.08
CA ILE A 259 40.59 -10.02 -4.27
C ILE A 259 41.18 -11.40 -4.47
N VAL A 260 40.32 -12.40 -4.71
CA VAL A 260 40.73 -13.77 -4.97
C VAL A 260 39.97 -14.34 -6.17
N VAL A 261 40.65 -15.20 -6.92
CA VAL A 261 40.06 -16.03 -7.97
C VAL A 261 40.29 -17.50 -7.63
N GLY A 262 39.20 -18.24 -7.43
CA GLY A 262 39.20 -19.68 -7.18
C GLY A 262 39.41 -20.51 -8.44
N GLY A 263 39.49 -21.84 -8.28
CA GLY A 263 39.72 -22.77 -9.38
C GLY A 263 38.43 -23.24 -10.04
N LYS A 264 38.49 -24.38 -10.74
CA LYS A 264 37.31 -25.11 -11.24
C LYS A 264 36.97 -26.35 -10.39
N GLY A 265 37.43 -26.34 -9.14
CA GLY A 265 37.28 -27.46 -8.24
C GLY A 265 37.06 -26.93 -6.84
N PRO A 266 36.59 -27.76 -5.91
CA PRO A 266 35.97 -27.29 -4.69
C PRO A 266 36.90 -26.41 -3.86
N ASN A 267 36.42 -25.21 -3.61
CA ASN A 267 36.98 -24.14 -2.83
C ASN A 267 36.14 -23.92 -1.56
N ARG A 268 36.81 -23.46 -0.50
CA ARG A 268 36.17 -23.10 0.76
C ARG A 268 36.71 -21.79 1.27
N PHE A 269 35.82 -20.79 1.33
CA PHE A 269 36.10 -19.43 1.72
C PHE A 269 35.73 -19.21 3.20
N THR A 270 36.76 -19.11 4.03
CA THR A 270 36.68 -19.00 5.51
C THR A 270 36.96 -17.62 6.06
N GLU A 271 37.31 -16.66 5.20
CA GLU A 271 37.47 -15.27 5.55
C GLU A 271 36.74 -14.36 4.57
N GLU A 272 36.50 -13.11 4.96
CA GLU A 272 35.79 -12.14 4.14
C GLU A 272 36.71 -11.48 3.09
N PHE A 273 36.29 -11.48 1.82
CA PHE A 273 36.99 -10.85 0.69
C PHE A 273 36.22 -9.63 0.15
N ALA A 274 36.88 -8.76 -0.60
CA ALA A 274 36.22 -7.68 -1.33
C ALA A 274 35.66 -8.16 -2.66
N VAL A 275 36.42 -8.99 -3.38
CA VAL A 275 35.95 -9.69 -4.58
C VAL A 275 36.35 -11.16 -4.48
N ILE A 276 35.39 -12.05 -4.72
CA ILE A 276 35.60 -13.46 -5.02
C ILE A 276 35.10 -13.69 -6.44
N ILE A 277 35.94 -14.29 -7.28
CA ILE A 277 35.54 -14.85 -8.57
C ILE A 277 35.84 -16.34 -8.48
N ASP A 278 34.84 -17.19 -8.41
CA ASP A 278 35.03 -18.63 -8.47
C ASP A 278 34.70 -19.15 -9.87
N LEU A 279 35.54 -20.02 -10.45
CA LEU A 279 35.34 -20.50 -11.82
C LEU A 279 34.59 -21.84 -11.87
N GLY A 280 34.19 -22.35 -10.70
CA GLY A 280 33.19 -23.37 -10.48
C GLY A 280 33.64 -24.55 -9.62
N GLY A 281 32.71 -25.49 -9.40
CA GLY A 281 32.85 -26.65 -8.53
C GLY A 281 32.16 -26.43 -7.18
N ASP A 282 31.78 -27.53 -6.52
CA ASP A 282 30.92 -27.48 -5.32
C ASP A 282 31.62 -26.81 -4.11
N ASP A 283 31.29 -25.56 -3.87
CA ASP A 283 32.01 -24.60 -3.04
C ASP A 283 31.35 -24.31 -1.70
N LYS A 284 32.13 -23.73 -0.78
CA LYS A 284 31.68 -23.41 0.58
C LYS A 284 32.06 -22.01 1.01
N TYR A 285 31.05 -21.16 1.12
CA TYR A 285 31.16 -19.78 1.60
C TYR A 285 30.73 -19.70 3.07
N VAL A 286 31.67 -19.87 3.99
CA VAL A 286 31.38 -19.95 5.44
C VAL A 286 31.68 -18.67 6.22
N ALA A 287 32.39 -17.72 5.60
CA ALA A 287 32.53 -16.35 6.10
C ALA A 287 31.56 -15.41 5.37
N ARG A 288 31.30 -14.22 5.94
CA ARG A 288 30.45 -13.23 5.27
C ARG A 288 30.96 -12.96 3.86
N CYS A 289 30.10 -13.22 2.89
CA CYS A 289 30.35 -13.07 1.47
C CYS A 289 29.38 -12.00 0.93
N ALA A 290 29.79 -11.30 -0.12
CA ALA A 290 29.01 -10.23 -0.73
C ALA A 290 28.38 -9.27 0.31
N SER A 291 29.15 -8.82 1.30
CA SER A 291 28.66 -7.99 2.42
C SER A 291 29.42 -6.68 2.52
N ALA A 292 28.70 -5.57 2.37
CA ALA A 292 29.19 -4.22 2.41
C ALA A 292 28.46 -3.40 3.50
N VAL A 293 29.20 -3.01 4.54
CA VAL A 293 28.69 -2.14 5.62
C VAL A 293 29.60 -0.92 5.74
N GLY A 294 29.28 0.10 4.93
CA GLY A 294 30.05 1.33 4.82
C GLY A 294 30.14 2.06 6.16
N GLY A 295 31.37 2.38 6.58
CA GLY A 295 31.64 3.07 7.84
C GLY A 295 31.94 2.16 9.04
N ILE A 296 31.62 0.86 8.96
CA ILE A 296 32.03 -0.14 9.96
C ILE A 296 33.11 -1.05 9.38
N ARG A 297 32.91 -1.51 8.14
CA ARG A 297 33.81 -2.42 7.43
C ARG A 297 34.01 -1.93 5.99
N ARG A 298 34.08 -2.87 5.04
CA ARG A 298 34.19 -2.58 3.61
C ARG A 298 32.89 -1.97 3.08
N SER A 299 32.99 -1.08 2.10
CA SER A 299 31.85 -0.42 1.46
C SER A 299 31.42 -1.07 0.14
N THR A 300 32.19 -2.03 -0.36
CA THR A 300 31.92 -2.77 -1.59
C THR A 300 32.28 -4.24 -1.39
N SER A 301 31.45 -5.16 -1.88
CA SER A 301 31.75 -6.59 -1.87
C SER A 301 31.06 -7.33 -3.02
N VAL A 302 31.81 -8.15 -3.76
CA VAL A 302 31.33 -8.90 -4.93
C VAL A 302 31.71 -10.38 -4.80
N VAL A 303 30.77 -11.27 -5.12
CA VAL A 303 31.00 -12.68 -5.41
C VAL A 303 30.43 -12.96 -6.79
N ILE A 304 31.20 -13.62 -7.65
CA ILE A 304 30.73 -14.15 -8.92
C ILE A 304 31.20 -15.60 -8.96
N ASP A 305 30.28 -16.54 -8.92
CA ASP A 305 30.49 -17.96 -9.16
C ASP A 305 30.06 -18.29 -10.59
N TYR A 306 30.82 -19.14 -11.28
CA TYR A 306 30.48 -19.62 -12.62
C TYR A 306 29.82 -21.00 -12.62
N GLY A 307 29.73 -21.65 -11.46
CA GLY A 307 28.75 -22.69 -11.19
C GLY A 307 29.28 -23.92 -10.45
N GLY A 308 28.40 -24.68 -9.83
CA GLY A 308 28.69 -25.77 -8.90
C GLY A 308 27.54 -25.87 -7.91
N ASP A 309 27.38 -27.01 -7.23
CA ASP A 309 26.33 -27.12 -6.20
C ASP A 309 26.85 -26.54 -4.87
N ASP A 310 26.58 -25.27 -4.61
CA ASP A 310 27.29 -24.44 -3.66
C ASP A 310 26.58 -24.23 -2.34
N PHE A 311 27.39 -24.02 -1.29
CA PHE A 311 26.91 -23.80 0.05
C PHE A 311 27.31 -22.43 0.59
N TYR A 312 26.40 -21.48 0.43
CA TYR A 312 26.47 -20.16 1.02
C TYR A 312 25.88 -20.18 2.44
N ALA A 313 26.71 -20.38 3.47
CA ALA A 313 26.21 -20.47 4.85
C ALA A 313 27.12 -19.80 5.89
N PRO A 314 27.29 -18.47 5.81
CA PRO A 314 28.00 -17.72 6.82
C PRO A 314 27.23 -17.72 8.15
N ALA A 315 27.94 -17.88 9.25
CA ALA A 315 27.32 -17.77 10.56
C ALA A 315 26.90 -16.32 10.87
N GLY A 316 25.60 -16.10 11.07
CA GLY A 316 25.06 -14.84 11.60
C GLY A 316 24.46 -13.90 10.54
N TRP A 317 24.47 -12.60 10.85
CA TRP A 317 23.80 -11.55 10.05
C TRP A 317 24.75 -10.91 9.03
N LEU A 318 24.20 -10.11 8.10
CA LEU A 318 24.93 -9.23 7.19
C LEU A 318 25.73 -10.00 6.13
N SER A 319 25.08 -10.74 5.24
CA SER A 319 25.77 -11.53 4.19
C SER A 319 24.90 -11.82 2.97
N GLN A 320 25.46 -12.45 1.93
CA GLN A 320 24.72 -12.85 0.72
C GLN A 320 24.07 -11.64 0.05
N SER A 321 24.90 -10.70 -0.41
CA SER A 321 24.46 -9.43 -0.96
C SER A 321 23.74 -8.52 0.06
N CYS A 322 24.46 -8.11 1.10
CA CYS A 322 24.00 -7.08 2.03
C CYS A 322 24.75 -5.76 1.80
N ALA A 323 24.01 -4.68 1.54
CA ALA A 323 24.52 -3.34 1.26
C ALA A 323 23.96 -2.29 2.24
N ILE A 324 24.66 -2.07 3.36
CA ILE A 324 24.38 -0.98 4.29
C ILE A 324 25.36 0.17 4.02
N LEU A 325 24.85 1.32 3.58
CA LEU A 325 25.66 2.47 3.11
C LEU A 325 26.73 2.08 2.06
N GLY A 326 26.47 0.99 1.34
CA GLY A 326 27.45 0.21 0.57
C GLY A 326 26.89 -0.32 -0.75
N LEU A 327 27.70 -1.13 -1.43
CA LEU A 327 27.39 -1.74 -2.71
C LEU A 327 27.74 -3.23 -2.65
N SER A 328 26.81 -4.13 -2.91
CA SER A 328 27.07 -5.58 -2.86
C SER A 328 26.47 -6.34 -4.03
N ALA A 329 27.17 -7.39 -4.47
CA ALA A 329 26.66 -8.32 -5.47
C ALA A 329 27.06 -9.76 -5.12
N LEU A 330 26.12 -10.69 -5.24
CA LEU A 330 26.36 -12.12 -5.33
C LEU A 330 25.75 -12.55 -6.67
N VAL A 331 26.54 -13.15 -7.53
CA VAL A 331 26.10 -13.69 -8.82
C VAL A 331 26.51 -15.15 -8.85
N ASP A 332 25.56 -16.06 -8.80
CA ASP A 332 25.71 -17.45 -9.17
C ASP A 332 25.18 -17.65 -10.59
N LEU A 333 25.80 -18.54 -11.36
CA LEU A 333 25.49 -18.75 -12.76
C LEU A 333 25.00 -20.17 -13.08
N ALA A 334 25.12 -21.13 -12.16
CA ALA A 334 24.55 -22.47 -12.30
C ALA A 334 24.81 -23.37 -11.09
N GLY A 335 23.82 -24.14 -10.66
CA GLY A 335 24.01 -25.23 -9.70
C GLY A 335 22.81 -25.39 -8.79
N ASP A 336 22.68 -26.52 -8.08
CA ASP A 336 21.65 -26.66 -7.06
C ASP A 336 22.18 -26.15 -5.70
N ASP A 337 21.86 -24.91 -5.35
CA ASP A 337 22.53 -24.15 -4.31
C ASP A 337 21.76 -24.09 -2.99
N THR A 338 22.52 -23.77 -1.93
CA THR A 338 21.94 -23.52 -0.61
C THR A 338 22.45 -22.23 0.00
N TYR A 339 21.52 -21.29 0.17
CA TYR A 339 21.70 -19.99 0.78
C TYR A 339 21.11 -19.96 2.19
N ARG A 340 21.96 -19.89 3.21
CA ARG A 340 21.57 -19.77 4.62
C ARG A 340 22.19 -18.57 5.31
N ALA A 341 21.36 -17.63 5.75
CA ALA A 341 21.85 -16.44 6.45
C ALA A 341 20.91 -16.00 7.58
N GLY A 342 21.40 -15.05 8.39
CA GLY A 342 20.64 -14.42 9.46
C GLY A 342 19.79 -13.25 8.97
N ALA A 343 19.90 -12.11 9.64
CA ALA A 343 19.19 -10.89 9.25
C ALA A 343 20.06 -10.05 8.32
N PHE A 344 19.44 -9.14 7.55
CA PHE A 344 20.13 -8.28 6.59
C PHE A 344 20.96 -9.11 5.61
N SER A 345 20.28 -9.88 4.76
CA SER A 345 20.92 -10.82 3.83
C SER A 345 20.07 -11.09 2.60
N GLN A 346 20.61 -11.82 1.63
CA GLN A 346 19.91 -12.21 0.39
C GLN A 346 19.33 -10.99 -0.34
N SER A 347 20.21 -10.09 -0.76
CA SER A 347 19.88 -8.78 -1.35
C SER A 347 19.17 -7.82 -0.38
N ALA A 348 19.85 -7.43 0.69
CA ALA A 348 19.35 -6.42 1.64
C ALA A 348 20.07 -5.08 1.45
N ALA A 349 19.35 -3.98 1.24
CA ALA A 349 19.89 -2.66 0.99
C ALA A 349 19.34 -1.59 1.96
N PHE A 350 20.22 -0.95 2.73
CA PHE A 350 19.89 0.23 3.53
C PHE A 350 20.81 1.38 3.13
N CYS A 351 20.28 2.39 2.42
CA CYS A 351 21.07 3.39 1.70
C CYS A 351 22.21 2.78 0.87
N GLY A 352 21.92 1.67 0.20
CA GLY A 352 22.88 0.93 -0.60
C GLY A 352 22.27 0.41 -1.89
N VAL A 353 23.08 -0.29 -2.66
CA VAL A 353 22.63 -1.05 -3.83
C VAL A 353 23.09 -2.49 -3.68
N SER A 354 22.15 -3.44 -3.69
CA SER A 354 22.42 -4.87 -3.63
C SER A 354 21.88 -5.59 -4.86
N LEU A 355 22.63 -6.59 -5.32
CA LEU A 355 22.23 -7.55 -6.36
C LEU A 355 22.46 -8.97 -5.83
N LEU A 356 21.43 -9.80 -5.80
CA LEU A 356 21.60 -11.25 -5.77
C LEU A 356 21.07 -11.77 -7.11
N TRP A 357 21.89 -12.54 -7.80
CA TRP A 357 21.55 -13.12 -9.08
C TRP A 357 21.86 -14.60 -8.98
N ASP A 358 20.86 -15.44 -9.12
CA ASP A 358 21.01 -16.85 -9.44
C ASP A 358 20.48 -17.07 -10.86
N ALA A 359 21.15 -17.90 -11.65
CA ALA A 359 20.79 -18.09 -13.05
C ALA A 359 20.09 -19.42 -13.33
N SER A 360 20.26 -20.44 -12.49
CA SER A 360 19.58 -21.74 -12.64
C SER A 360 19.98 -22.71 -11.52
N GLY A 361 19.01 -23.48 -11.02
CA GLY A 361 19.22 -24.43 -9.93
C GLY A 361 17.93 -24.83 -9.27
N ASP A 362 17.86 -25.97 -8.59
CA ASP A 362 16.82 -26.17 -7.56
C ASP A 362 17.36 -25.65 -6.20
N ASP A 363 17.02 -24.42 -5.84
CA ASP A 363 17.71 -23.67 -4.78
C ASP A 363 16.96 -23.55 -3.45
N LEU A 364 17.75 -23.37 -2.38
CA LEU A 364 17.25 -23.17 -1.03
C LEU A 364 17.68 -21.82 -0.45
N TYR A 365 16.75 -20.88 -0.36
CA TYR A 365 16.93 -19.58 0.28
C TYR A 365 16.30 -19.55 1.67
N THR A 366 17.13 -19.59 2.71
CA THR A 366 16.67 -19.46 4.11
C THR A 366 17.32 -18.29 4.82
N ALA A 367 16.50 -17.37 5.32
CA ALA A 367 16.96 -16.22 6.07
C ALA A 367 15.96 -15.77 7.13
N SER A 368 16.40 -14.87 8.03
CA SER A 368 15.50 -14.35 9.07
C SER A 368 14.71 -13.14 8.58
N TRP A 369 15.15 -11.93 8.85
CA TRP A 369 14.37 -10.73 8.56
C TRP A 369 15.19 -9.65 7.86
N PHE A 370 14.50 -8.79 7.11
CA PHE A 370 15.09 -7.82 6.18
C PHE A 370 15.97 -8.52 5.14
N THR A 371 15.32 -9.31 4.29
CA THR A 371 15.99 -10.31 3.43
C THR A 371 15.26 -10.57 2.11
N GLN A 372 15.81 -11.38 1.21
CA GLN A 372 15.20 -11.78 -0.07
C GLN A 372 14.65 -10.56 -0.84
N ALA A 373 15.55 -9.65 -1.21
CA ALA A 373 15.25 -8.29 -1.71
C ALA A 373 14.52 -7.40 -0.69
N ALA A 374 15.27 -6.65 0.12
CA ALA A 374 14.70 -5.71 1.09
C ALA A 374 15.39 -4.34 1.02
N ALA A 375 14.64 -3.24 0.89
CA ALA A 375 15.21 -1.92 0.63
C ALA A 375 14.65 -0.79 1.50
N VAL A 376 15.55 0.02 2.09
CA VAL A 376 15.23 1.34 2.68
C VAL A 376 16.20 2.37 2.11
N CYS A 377 15.68 3.42 1.49
CA CYS A 377 16.47 4.49 0.85
C CYS A 377 17.59 3.96 -0.08
N GLY A 378 17.34 2.82 -0.72
CA GLY A 378 18.29 2.08 -1.52
C GLY A 378 17.59 1.20 -2.55
N VAL A 379 18.38 0.40 -3.28
CA VAL A 379 17.88 -0.50 -4.32
C VAL A 379 18.33 -1.91 -4.01
N ALA A 380 17.40 -2.85 -3.90
CA ALA A 380 17.65 -4.27 -3.73
C ALA A 380 17.07 -5.04 -4.92
N LEU A 381 17.92 -5.78 -5.62
CA LEU A 381 17.54 -6.60 -6.77
C LEU A 381 17.88 -8.06 -6.45
N PHE A 382 16.90 -8.94 -6.60
CA PHE A 382 17.06 -10.38 -6.52
C PHE A 382 16.41 -10.96 -7.77
N THR A 383 17.19 -11.62 -8.62
CA THR A 383 16.67 -12.41 -9.73
C THR A 383 17.13 -13.85 -9.53
N ASP A 384 16.18 -14.76 -9.52
CA ASP A 384 16.39 -16.21 -9.63
C ASP A 384 16.05 -16.67 -11.05
N GLY A 385 16.62 -17.78 -11.48
CA GLY A 385 16.59 -18.28 -12.84
C GLY A 385 15.52 -19.35 -13.07
N GLN A 386 15.97 -20.48 -13.60
CA GLN A 386 15.13 -21.66 -13.78
C GLN A 386 15.33 -22.63 -12.62
N GLY A 387 14.27 -23.13 -12.02
CA GLY A 387 14.44 -23.94 -10.83
C GLY A 387 13.21 -24.55 -10.20
N ARG A 388 13.40 -25.15 -9.04
CA ARG A 388 12.35 -25.35 -8.06
C ARG A 388 12.90 -24.86 -6.73
N ASP A 389 12.35 -23.75 -6.29
CA ASP A 389 13.01 -22.92 -5.30
C ASP A 389 12.18 -22.83 -4.02
N LEU A 390 12.90 -22.74 -2.91
CA LEU A 390 12.30 -22.48 -1.61
C LEU A 390 12.83 -21.16 -1.06
N TYR A 391 11.95 -20.16 -1.02
CA TYR A 391 12.16 -18.90 -0.33
C TYR A 391 11.52 -18.96 1.06
N ASP A 392 12.34 -19.07 2.10
CA ASP A 392 11.89 -19.10 3.50
C ASP A 392 12.47 -17.93 4.30
N GLY A 393 11.61 -16.95 4.59
CA GLY A 393 11.91 -15.74 5.34
C GLY A 393 11.03 -15.60 6.57
N ALA A 394 11.50 -14.87 7.58
CA ALA A 394 10.73 -14.63 8.80
C ALA A 394 9.93 -13.31 8.78
N GLY A 395 10.34 -12.35 7.95
CA GLY A 395 9.58 -11.13 7.65
C GLY A 395 10.42 -9.98 7.09
N TYR A 396 9.77 -8.91 6.63
CA TYR A 396 10.44 -7.81 5.92
C TYR A 396 11.27 -8.29 4.71
N GLY A 397 10.75 -9.24 3.94
CA GLY A 397 11.48 -9.79 2.80
C GLY A 397 10.60 -10.20 1.64
N GLN A 398 11.15 -10.97 0.70
CA GLN A 398 10.46 -11.38 -0.55
C GLN A 398 9.90 -10.14 -1.27
N ALA A 399 10.83 -9.25 -1.65
CA ALA A 399 10.54 -7.89 -2.09
C ALA A 399 9.83 -7.06 -1.00
N PHE A 400 10.61 -6.55 -0.04
CA PHE A 400 10.16 -5.57 0.96
C PHE A 400 10.73 -4.18 0.65
N ALA A 401 9.90 -3.13 0.68
CA ALA A 401 10.38 -1.77 0.51
C ALA A 401 9.86 -0.79 1.56
N SER A 402 10.74 0.11 2.00
CA SER A 402 10.40 1.24 2.85
C SER A 402 10.65 2.58 2.15
N THR A 403 10.63 3.68 2.89
CA THR A 403 10.92 5.06 2.45
C THR A 403 12.08 5.13 1.45
N PHE A 404 11.79 5.63 0.24
CA PHE A 404 12.74 5.75 -0.89
C PHE A 404 13.43 4.43 -1.28
N GLY A 405 12.85 3.28 -0.94
CA GLY A 405 13.34 1.96 -1.29
C GLY A 405 12.73 1.49 -2.61
N PHE A 406 13.54 0.76 -3.38
CA PHE A 406 13.06 -0.10 -4.47
C PHE A 406 13.56 -1.52 -4.19
N ALA A 407 12.64 -2.47 -4.05
CA ALA A 407 12.96 -3.87 -3.89
C ALA A 407 12.23 -4.68 -4.96
N ALA A 408 12.98 -5.51 -5.68
CA ALA A 408 12.43 -6.45 -6.65
C ALA A 408 12.98 -7.85 -6.39
N LEU A 409 12.07 -8.83 -6.36
CA LEU A 409 12.36 -10.26 -6.44
C LEU A 409 11.69 -10.77 -7.71
N ASN A 410 12.51 -11.25 -8.66
CA ASN A 410 12.05 -11.87 -9.89
C ASN A 410 12.40 -13.36 -9.85
N ASP A 411 11.42 -14.22 -10.11
CA ASP A 411 11.62 -15.66 -10.31
C ASP A 411 11.16 -16.01 -11.73
N LEU A 412 12.04 -16.59 -12.55
CA LEU A 412 11.82 -16.64 -14.00
C LEU A 412 11.09 -17.89 -14.49
N GLU A 413 11.17 -19.02 -13.78
CA GLU A 413 10.51 -20.28 -14.14
C GLU A 413 10.69 -21.31 -13.02
N GLY A 414 9.60 -21.89 -12.50
CA GLY A 414 9.77 -22.96 -11.52
C GLY A 414 8.50 -23.60 -10.99
N ASN A 415 8.53 -24.18 -9.79
CA ASN A 415 7.32 -24.52 -9.04
C ASN A 415 7.65 -24.30 -7.57
N ASP A 416 7.46 -23.08 -7.13
CA ASP A 416 8.26 -22.49 -6.07
C ASP A 416 7.43 -22.30 -4.80
N VAL A 417 8.15 -22.14 -3.70
CA VAL A 417 7.55 -22.02 -2.39
C VAL A 417 8.04 -20.74 -1.72
N TYR A 418 7.12 -19.80 -1.55
CA TYR A 418 7.36 -18.55 -0.85
C TYR A 418 6.74 -18.60 0.54
N ARG A 419 7.57 -18.74 1.58
CA ARG A 419 7.15 -18.71 2.98
C ARG A 419 7.63 -17.46 3.69
N SER A 420 6.71 -16.77 4.36
CA SER A 420 7.07 -15.63 5.21
C SER A 420 6.26 -15.55 6.50
N GLY A 421 6.94 -15.51 7.65
CA GLY A 421 6.31 -15.22 8.95
C GLY A 421 6.97 -15.91 10.14
N GLY A 422 6.23 -16.07 11.24
CA GLY A 422 6.69 -16.85 12.40
C GLY A 422 7.67 -16.14 13.35
N LEU A 423 8.12 -14.91 13.06
CA LEU A 423 9.02 -14.16 13.94
C LEU A 423 8.30 -13.25 14.94
N VAL A 424 7.45 -12.35 14.44
CA VAL A 424 6.84 -11.29 15.24
C VAL A 424 5.32 -11.41 15.23
N LYS A 425 4.72 -11.60 16.40
CA LYS A 425 3.25 -11.67 16.53
C LYS A 425 2.57 -10.34 16.19
N HIS A 426 1.33 -10.41 15.72
CA HIS A 426 0.46 -9.25 15.47
C HIS A 426 -0.35 -8.87 16.72
N GLU A 427 0.33 -8.68 17.84
CA GLU A 427 -0.31 -8.22 19.08
C GLU A 427 -0.60 -6.71 19.04
N PRO A 428 -1.69 -6.24 19.69
CA PRO A 428 -2.72 -7.02 20.40
C PRO A 428 -3.89 -7.46 19.52
N LEU A 429 -3.91 -7.08 18.23
CA LEU A 429 -5.08 -7.26 17.35
C LEU A 429 -5.33 -8.72 16.97
N ARG A 430 -4.26 -9.47 16.68
CA ARG A 430 -4.26 -10.90 16.34
C ARG A 430 -3.08 -11.61 17.02
N PRO A 431 -3.18 -11.92 18.33
CA PRO A 431 -2.06 -12.45 19.12
C PRO A 431 -1.60 -13.88 18.74
N GLU A 432 -2.40 -14.59 17.95
CA GLU A 432 -2.08 -15.95 17.48
C GLU A 432 -1.46 -15.97 16.08
N ASP A 433 -1.38 -14.80 15.42
CA ASP A 433 -0.91 -14.66 14.05
C ASP A 433 0.36 -13.78 14.02
N TYR A 434 1.14 -13.87 12.96
CA TYR A 434 2.42 -13.20 12.75
C TYR A 434 2.34 -12.11 11.68
N ARG A 435 3.21 -11.11 11.83
CA ARG A 435 3.46 -10.08 10.82
C ARG A 435 4.51 -10.60 9.84
N SER A 436 4.11 -10.81 8.59
CA SER A 436 5.01 -11.24 7.52
C SER A 436 5.68 -10.04 6.84
N LEU A 437 4.92 -9.00 6.51
CA LEU A 437 5.46 -7.76 5.90
C LEU A 437 6.34 -8.08 4.66
N SER A 438 5.86 -8.98 3.79
CA SER A 438 6.66 -9.61 2.73
C SER A 438 5.83 -9.88 1.48
N GLN A 439 6.44 -10.48 0.45
CA GLN A 439 5.77 -10.87 -0.80
C GLN A 439 5.19 -9.64 -1.52
N GLY A 440 6.07 -8.71 -1.89
CA GLY A 440 5.66 -7.45 -2.49
C GLY A 440 5.00 -6.47 -1.50
N PHE A 441 5.46 -6.43 -0.25
CA PHE A 441 4.96 -5.49 0.75
C PHE A 441 5.80 -4.21 0.80
N ALA A 442 5.14 -3.06 0.71
CA ALA A 442 5.81 -1.76 0.86
C ALA A 442 5.18 -0.91 1.96
N THR A 443 6.01 -0.18 2.71
CA THR A 443 5.52 0.80 3.69
C THR A 443 6.29 2.12 3.75
N GLY A 444 5.64 3.20 4.13
CA GLY A 444 6.33 4.42 4.56
C GLY A 444 6.60 4.46 6.07
N ALA A 445 7.46 5.39 6.49
CA ALA A 445 7.74 5.68 7.90
C ALA A 445 6.65 6.57 8.49
N ARG A 446 5.57 5.95 8.95
CA ARG A 446 4.41 6.66 9.49
C ARG A 446 4.77 7.46 10.76
N PRO A 447 4.19 8.66 10.98
CA PRO A 447 3.38 9.46 10.06
C PRO A 447 4.19 10.44 9.19
N ARG A 448 5.52 10.28 9.07
CA ARG A 448 6.44 11.36 8.68
C ARG A 448 7.17 11.20 7.34
N GLY A 449 7.12 10.02 6.73
CA GLY A 449 7.72 9.80 5.42
C GLY A 449 6.96 8.78 4.60
N GLY A 450 6.80 9.07 3.31
CA GLY A 450 6.29 8.14 2.31
C GLY A 450 7.16 6.89 2.14
N GLY A 451 6.61 5.88 1.47
CA GLY A 451 7.24 4.58 1.25
C GLY A 451 8.03 4.47 -0.05
N GLY A 452 8.10 3.25 -0.55
CA GLY A 452 8.83 2.88 -1.77
C GLY A 452 8.01 1.90 -2.64
N TYR A 453 8.72 1.19 -3.51
CA TYR A 453 8.16 0.17 -4.40
C TYR A 453 8.69 -1.21 -4.03
N ALA A 454 7.78 -2.15 -3.80
CA ALA A 454 8.08 -3.56 -3.55
C ALA A 454 7.40 -4.42 -4.62
N ILE A 455 8.19 -5.13 -5.42
CA ILE A 455 7.71 -5.92 -6.55
C ILE A 455 8.18 -7.36 -6.39
N LEU A 456 7.25 -8.30 -6.19
CA LEU A 456 7.49 -9.72 -6.42
C LEU A 456 6.91 -10.04 -7.81
N HIS A 457 7.74 -10.58 -8.72
CA HIS A 457 7.32 -10.95 -10.06
C HIS A 457 7.75 -12.39 -10.35
N ASP A 458 6.77 -13.29 -10.36
CA ASP A 458 6.94 -14.67 -10.79
C ASP A 458 6.50 -14.79 -12.26
N PHE A 459 7.32 -15.43 -13.09
CA PHE A 459 7.06 -15.58 -14.52
C PHE A 459 6.40 -16.91 -14.88
N GLY A 460 6.29 -17.83 -13.93
CA GLY A 460 5.34 -18.91 -13.98
C GLY A 460 5.83 -20.20 -13.33
N GLY A 461 4.87 -21.02 -12.92
CA GLY A 461 5.12 -22.25 -12.20
C GLY A 461 3.85 -22.92 -11.72
N ASN A 462 3.88 -23.50 -10.52
CA ASN A 462 2.69 -23.84 -9.76
C ASN A 462 3.10 -23.63 -8.31
N ASP A 463 2.81 -22.44 -7.83
CA ASP A 463 3.59 -21.80 -6.79
C ASP A 463 2.77 -21.70 -5.51
N PHE A 464 3.47 -21.77 -4.38
CA PHE A 464 2.85 -21.74 -3.07
C PHE A 464 3.31 -20.54 -2.28
N TYR A 465 2.45 -19.52 -2.24
CA TYR A 465 2.63 -18.31 -1.46
C TYR A 465 1.98 -18.45 -0.08
N ASP A 466 2.77 -18.60 0.97
CA ASP A 466 2.30 -18.74 2.35
C ASP A 466 2.84 -17.64 3.24
N ALA A 467 1.94 -16.76 3.65
CA ALA A 467 2.23 -15.69 4.58
C ALA A 467 1.03 -15.45 5.50
N GLU A 468 1.18 -14.53 6.46
CA GLU A 468 0.11 -14.23 7.40
C GLU A 468 -0.42 -12.80 7.20
N ILE A 469 0.14 -11.82 7.91
CA ILE A 469 -0.40 -10.46 7.92
C ILE A 469 0.53 -9.52 7.16
N PHE A 470 -0.06 -8.68 6.31
CA PHE A 470 0.64 -7.71 5.44
C PHE A 470 1.53 -8.39 4.40
N ALA A 471 0.91 -9.12 3.47
CA ALA A 471 1.65 -9.82 2.42
C ALA A 471 0.87 -9.96 1.12
N GLN A 472 1.57 -10.36 0.04
CA GLN A 472 0.99 -10.62 -1.28
C GLN A 472 0.48 -9.33 -1.94
N GLY A 473 1.41 -8.46 -2.33
CA GLY A 473 1.14 -7.26 -3.12
C GLY A 473 0.44 -6.15 -2.34
N VAL A 474 0.98 -5.78 -1.16
CA VAL A 474 0.30 -4.89 -0.21
C VAL A 474 1.06 -3.57 -0.02
N GLY A 475 0.32 -2.47 -0.10
CA GLY A 475 0.83 -1.14 0.26
C GLY A 475 0.30 -0.66 1.60
N TYR A 476 1.17 -0.08 2.43
CA TYR A 476 0.84 0.58 3.68
C TYR A 476 1.52 1.96 3.79
N TRP A 477 0.78 3.06 3.97
CA TRP A 477 1.37 4.41 4.13
C TRP A 477 2.21 4.92 2.95
N TYR A 478 1.58 5.57 1.97
CA TYR A 478 2.24 6.26 0.84
C TYR A 478 3.26 5.40 0.10
N SER A 479 2.94 4.13 -0.11
CA SER A 479 3.78 3.13 -0.75
C SER A 479 3.03 2.40 -1.86
N LEU A 480 3.75 1.64 -2.67
CA LEU A 480 3.19 0.69 -3.62
C LEU A 480 3.82 -0.69 -3.43
N GLY A 481 2.99 -1.67 -3.12
CA GLY A 481 3.37 -3.09 -3.08
C GLY A 481 2.65 -3.87 -4.18
N ALA A 482 3.37 -4.75 -4.87
CA ALA A 482 2.84 -5.57 -5.95
C ALA A 482 3.35 -7.01 -5.89
N LEU A 483 2.45 -7.96 -6.18
CA LEU A 483 2.76 -9.34 -6.53
C LEU A 483 2.17 -9.57 -7.94
N ILE A 484 3.01 -10.01 -8.87
CA ILE A 484 2.62 -10.31 -10.25
C ILE A 484 3.04 -11.75 -10.52
N ASP A 485 2.08 -12.59 -10.88
CA ASP A 485 2.27 -13.96 -11.37
C ASP A 485 1.79 -14.03 -12.82
N GLU A 486 2.58 -14.66 -13.70
CA GLU A 486 2.31 -14.69 -15.14
C GLU A 486 1.71 -16.02 -15.62
N ALA A 487 1.79 -17.11 -14.85
CA ALA A 487 1.19 -18.40 -15.20
C ALA A 487 1.38 -19.48 -14.13
N GLY A 488 0.36 -20.29 -13.84
CA GLY A 488 0.51 -21.49 -13.04
C GLY A 488 -0.78 -21.87 -12.35
N ASN A 489 -0.83 -23.01 -11.65
CA ASN A 489 -1.96 -23.29 -10.75
C ASN A 489 -1.48 -23.04 -9.32
N ASP A 490 -1.69 -21.82 -8.87
CA ASP A 490 -1.02 -21.22 -7.75
C ASP A 490 -1.90 -21.22 -6.50
N SER A 491 -1.25 -21.06 -5.36
CA SER A 491 -1.92 -21.16 -4.07
C SER A 491 -1.44 -20.06 -3.13
N TYR A 492 -2.32 -19.07 -2.96
CA TYR A 492 -2.14 -17.90 -2.12
C TYR A 492 -2.80 -18.10 -0.77
N SER A 493 -2.00 -18.35 0.27
CA SER A 493 -2.40 -18.51 1.66
C SER A 493 -2.01 -17.27 2.47
N ALA A 494 -3.01 -16.61 3.06
CA ALA A 494 -2.85 -15.41 3.87
C ALA A 494 -3.77 -15.38 5.11
N THR A 495 -3.50 -14.46 6.02
CA THR A 495 -4.34 -14.25 7.22
C THR A 495 -5.18 -12.99 7.13
N GLN A 496 -4.59 -11.82 6.95
CA GLN A 496 -5.31 -10.54 6.92
C GLN A 496 -4.46 -9.47 6.27
N TYR A 497 -5.09 -8.43 5.70
CA TYR A 497 -4.38 -7.32 5.05
C TYR A 497 -3.46 -7.83 3.94
N ALA A 498 -4.02 -8.64 3.04
CA ALA A 498 -3.26 -9.38 2.04
C ALA A 498 -3.88 -9.31 0.64
N GLN A 499 -3.19 -9.88 -0.35
CA GLN A 499 -3.71 -10.15 -1.70
C GLN A 499 -4.18 -8.86 -2.39
N GLY A 500 -3.24 -7.99 -2.74
CA GLY A 500 -3.53 -6.76 -3.49
C GLY A 500 -4.18 -5.65 -2.65
N SER A 501 -4.05 -5.72 -1.33
CA SER A 501 -4.72 -4.77 -0.43
C SER A 501 -3.97 -3.45 -0.29
N GLY A 502 -4.69 -2.32 -0.41
CA GLY A 502 -4.17 -0.98 -0.12
C GLY A 502 -4.60 -0.46 1.25
N ILE A 503 -3.66 0.04 2.04
CA ILE A 503 -3.93 0.44 3.43
C ILE A 503 -3.32 1.82 3.74
N HIS A 504 -4.14 2.72 4.28
CA HIS A 504 -3.72 4.06 4.73
C HIS A 504 -2.95 4.84 3.66
N LEU A 505 -3.66 5.37 2.65
CA LEU A 505 -3.03 6.17 1.58
C LEU A 505 -1.91 5.44 0.85
N ALA A 506 -2.07 4.15 0.57
CA ALA A 506 -1.13 3.34 -0.18
C ALA A 506 -1.82 2.51 -1.28
N CYS A 507 -1.02 1.87 -2.11
CA CYS A 507 -1.44 1.09 -3.26
C CYS A 507 -1.05 -0.37 -3.07
N GLY A 508 -2.01 -1.29 -3.13
CA GLY A 508 -1.77 -2.73 -3.24
C GLY A 508 -2.25 -3.25 -4.58
N VAL A 509 -1.46 -4.13 -5.20
CA VAL A 509 -1.76 -4.78 -6.48
C VAL A 509 -1.38 -6.26 -6.38
N LEU A 510 -2.32 -7.15 -6.66
CA LEU A 510 -2.04 -8.53 -6.99
C LEU A 510 -2.55 -8.78 -8.39
N GLU A 511 -1.70 -9.30 -9.26
CA GLU A 511 -2.09 -9.74 -10.60
C GLU A 511 -1.64 -11.18 -10.80
N ASP A 512 -2.58 -12.01 -11.24
CA ASP A 512 -2.33 -13.35 -11.77
C ASP A 512 -2.86 -13.38 -13.20
N ALA A 513 -2.06 -13.92 -14.12
CA ALA A 513 -2.41 -13.91 -15.54
C ALA A 513 -3.13 -15.18 -16.00
N SER A 514 -2.88 -16.34 -15.39
CA SER A 514 -3.56 -17.60 -15.75
C SER A 514 -3.25 -18.80 -14.86
N GLY A 515 -4.29 -19.51 -14.47
CA GLY A 515 -4.38 -20.94 -14.22
C GLY A 515 -5.49 -21.23 -13.22
N ASP A 516 -5.58 -22.47 -12.71
CA ASP A 516 -6.64 -22.83 -11.76
C ASP A 516 -6.20 -22.50 -10.32
N ASP A 517 -6.44 -21.27 -9.89
CA ASP A 517 -5.79 -20.65 -8.74
C ASP A 517 -6.60 -20.71 -7.44
N ARG A 518 -5.90 -20.57 -6.32
CA ARG A 518 -6.52 -20.59 -4.99
C ARG A 518 -6.09 -19.42 -4.14
N TYR A 519 -7.05 -18.55 -3.84
CA TYR A 519 -6.88 -17.39 -2.97
C TYR A 519 -7.57 -17.62 -1.63
N THR A 520 -6.80 -17.89 -0.58
CA THR A 520 -7.30 -18.07 0.78
C THR A 520 -6.77 -16.99 1.72
N ALA A 521 -7.68 -16.22 2.31
CA ALA A 521 -7.38 -15.31 3.41
C ALA A 521 -8.31 -15.56 4.59
N ARG A 522 -7.78 -15.84 5.79
CA ARG A 522 -8.65 -16.10 6.96
C ARG A 522 -9.56 -14.92 7.29
N PHE A 523 -9.05 -13.69 7.20
CA PHE A 523 -9.72 -12.46 7.64
C PHE A 523 -9.62 -11.31 6.64
N GLY A 524 -10.66 -10.48 6.60
CA GLY A 524 -10.66 -9.22 5.87
C GLY A 524 -10.01 -8.07 6.61
N PRO A 525 -9.51 -7.03 5.91
CA PRO A 525 -9.56 -6.84 4.46
C PRO A 525 -8.51 -7.69 3.72
N SER A 526 -8.87 -8.28 2.58
CA SER A 526 -7.97 -8.99 1.64
C SER A 526 -8.62 -9.05 0.25
N GLN A 527 -7.91 -9.52 -0.78
CA GLN A 527 -8.44 -9.75 -2.14
C GLN A 527 -8.88 -8.44 -2.82
N GLY A 528 -7.91 -7.57 -3.08
CA GLY A 528 -8.11 -6.26 -3.73
C GLY A 528 -8.80 -5.24 -2.82
N ALA A 529 -8.82 -5.46 -1.49
CA ALA A 529 -9.49 -4.58 -0.56
C ALA A 529 -8.71 -3.27 -0.32
N ALA A 530 -9.42 -2.16 -0.12
CA ALA A 530 -8.81 -0.86 0.12
C ALA A 530 -9.34 -0.22 1.40
N HIS A 531 -8.44 0.33 2.23
CA HIS A 531 -8.78 0.99 3.49
C HIS A 531 -8.12 2.35 3.68
N ASP A 532 -8.92 3.33 4.10
CA ASP A 532 -8.47 4.67 4.51
C ASP A 532 -7.72 5.39 3.40
N LEU A 533 -8.49 5.83 2.40
CA LEU A 533 -8.00 6.62 1.26
C LEU A 533 -7.00 5.90 0.35
N ALA A 534 -6.79 4.61 0.58
CA ALA A 534 -5.94 3.75 -0.22
C ALA A 534 -6.63 3.29 -1.51
N VAL A 535 -5.84 2.64 -2.37
CA VAL A 535 -6.29 1.92 -3.55
C VAL A 535 -5.86 0.46 -3.47
N GLY A 536 -6.76 -0.47 -3.74
CA GLY A 536 -6.49 -1.92 -3.75
C GLY A 536 -6.98 -2.54 -5.04
N MET A 537 -6.21 -3.50 -5.56
CA MET A 537 -6.51 -4.19 -6.81
C MET A 537 -6.11 -5.67 -6.74
N LEU A 538 -7.02 -6.55 -7.14
CA LEU A 538 -6.72 -7.93 -7.49
C LEU A 538 -7.27 -8.17 -8.90
N CYS A 539 -6.43 -8.68 -9.79
CA CYS A 539 -6.83 -9.16 -11.11
C CYS A 539 -6.38 -10.60 -11.28
N ASP A 540 -7.31 -11.45 -11.68
CA ASP A 540 -7.04 -12.78 -12.21
C ASP A 540 -7.38 -12.80 -13.71
N GLY A 541 -6.66 -13.61 -14.49
CA GLY A 541 -6.74 -13.65 -15.93
C GLY A 541 -7.47 -14.82 -16.57
N SER A 542 -7.18 -16.06 -16.19
CA SER A 542 -7.94 -17.20 -16.74
C SER A 542 -7.71 -18.49 -15.97
N GLY A 543 -8.78 -19.16 -15.60
CA GLY A 543 -8.79 -20.54 -15.10
C GLY A 543 -9.97 -20.74 -14.15
N ASP A 544 -10.14 -21.95 -13.59
CA ASP A 544 -11.23 -22.22 -12.67
C ASP A 544 -10.79 -21.95 -11.20
N ASP A 545 -11.13 -20.79 -10.66
CA ASP A 545 -10.52 -20.22 -9.46
C ASP A 545 -11.33 -20.35 -8.16
N TYR A 546 -10.62 -20.30 -7.03
CA TYR A 546 -11.20 -20.42 -5.69
C TYR A 546 -10.80 -19.25 -4.78
N TYR A 547 -11.76 -18.36 -4.50
CA TYR A 547 -11.59 -17.23 -3.60
C TYR A 547 -12.31 -17.46 -2.26
N THR A 548 -11.55 -17.58 -1.18
CA THR A 548 -12.08 -17.77 0.17
C THR A 548 -11.59 -16.69 1.12
N VAL A 549 -12.51 -15.88 1.65
CA VAL A 549 -12.19 -14.85 2.64
C VAL A 549 -13.31 -14.60 3.63
N SER A 550 -13.02 -14.18 4.87
CA SER A 550 -14.13 -13.73 5.75
C SER A 550 -14.87 -12.54 5.14
N GLY A 551 -14.17 -11.47 4.73
CA GLY A 551 -14.66 -10.32 4.00
C GLY A 551 -13.51 -9.64 3.25
N GLY A 552 -13.70 -9.04 2.08
CA GLY A 552 -12.64 -8.24 1.45
C GLY A 552 -12.71 -8.10 -0.06
N GLN A 553 -13.24 -9.10 -0.76
CA GLN A 553 -13.31 -9.18 -2.24
C GLN A 553 -13.74 -7.85 -2.88
N GLY A 554 -12.76 -7.11 -3.43
CA GLY A 554 -12.98 -5.79 -4.04
C GLY A 554 -13.65 -4.77 -3.12
N MET A 555 -13.39 -4.81 -1.80
CA MET A 555 -14.08 -3.99 -0.81
C MET A 555 -13.39 -2.64 -0.60
N ALA A 556 -14.16 -1.55 -0.58
CA ALA A 556 -13.65 -0.21 -0.27
C ALA A 556 -14.21 0.35 1.06
N ILE A 557 -13.34 0.57 2.05
CA ILE A 557 -13.68 1.12 3.36
C ILE A 557 -12.97 2.44 3.67
N THR A 558 -13.69 3.36 4.33
CA THR A 558 -13.15 4.64 4.82
C THR A 558 -12.62 5.52 3.69
N ASN A 559 -13.45 5.78 2.68
CA ASN A 559 -13.20 6.64 1.52
C ASN A 559 -12.07 6.18 0.57
N SER A 560 -11.95 4.87 0.39
CA SER A 560 -10.97 4.22 -0.49
C SER A 560 -11.58 3.84 -1.84
N ALA A 561 -10.74 3.27 -2.71
CA ALA A 561 -11.14 2.74 -4.00
C ALA A 561 -10.62 1.31 -4.19
N ALA A 562 -11.46 0.38 -4.61
CA ALA A 562 -11.11 -1.02 -4.78
C ALA A 562 -11.60 -1.57 -6.12
N ILE A 563 -10.77 -2.39 -6.77
CA ILE A 563 -11.13 -3.18 -7.95
C ILE A 563 -10.77 -4.64 -7.70
N PHE A 564 -11.72 -5.53 -7.95
CA PHE A 564 -11.50 -6.97 -8.07
C PHE A 564 -11.96 -7.36 -9.47
N VAL A 565 -11.11 -8.07 -10.20
CA VAL A 565 -11.42 -8.60 -11.52
C VAL A 565 -11.01 -10.05 -11.56
N ASP A 566 -11.93 -10.87 -12.04
CA ASP A 566 -11.69 -12.18 -12.61
C ASP A 566 -12.15 -12.12 -14.07
N MET A 567 -11.35 -12.64 -15.00
CA MET A 567 -11.58 -12.43 -16.43
C MET A 567 -12.27 -13.60 -17.11
N GLN A 568 -11.95 -14.85 -16.76
CA GLN A 568 -12.43 -16.06 -17.44
C GLN A 568 -12.29 -17.27 -16.50
N GLY A 569 -13.36 -18.04 -16.30
CA GLY A 569 -13.24 -19.18 -15.40
C GLY A 569 -14.54 -19.90 -15.11
N ASN A 570 -14.55 -20.74 -14.09
CA ASN A 570 -15.77 -21.18 -13.41
C ASN A 570 -15.46 -21.12 -11.92
N ASP A 571 -15.86 -20.02 -11.29
CA ASP A 571 -15.15 -19.56 -10.12
C ASP A 571 -15.99 -19.69 -8.86
N LEU A 572 -15.31 -19.82 -7.71
CA LEU A 572 -15.96 -19.85 -6.40
C LEU A 572 -15.60 -18.60 -5.59
N TYR A 573 -16.62 -17.81 -5.25
CA TYR A 573 -16.46 -16.63 -4.40
C TYR A 573 -17.07 -16.85 -3.00
N ALA A 574 -16.32 -17.51 -2.11
CA ALA A 574 -16.76 -17.85 -0.77
C ALA A 574 -16.44 -16.76 0.27
N ASN A 575 -17.46 -16.27 0.98
CA ASN A 575 -17.28 -15.34 2.09
C ASN A 575 -18.26 -15.49 3.27
N THR A 576 -17.90 -14.94 4.43
CA THR A 576 -18.71 -14.99 5.68
C THR A 576 -19.25 -13.63 6.12
N GLU A 577 -18.68 -12.54 5.60
CA GLU A 577 -19.06 -11.14 5.82
C GLU A 577 -19.51 -10.50 4.50
N PRO A 578 -20.66 -10.89 3.95
CA PRO A 578 -21.02 -10.54 2.59
C PRO A 578 -21.16 -9.03 2.38
N THR A 579 -21.56 -8.26 3.39
CA THR A 579 -21.60 -6.77 3.37
C THR A 579 -20.23 -6.10 3.18
N ALA A 580 -19.16 -6.86 3.33
CA ALA A 580 -17.76 -6.42 3.24
C ALA A 580 -17.02 -7.17 2.10
N SER A 581 -17.75 -7.72 1.12
CA SER A 581 -17.22 -8.44 -0.04
C SER A 581 -18.04 -8.14 -1.29
N LEU A 582 -17.55 -8.60 -2.44
CA LEU A 582 -18.23 -8.56 -3.73
C LEU A 582 -18.56 -7.13 -4.16
N GLY A 583 -17.56 -6.25 -4.08
CA GLY A 583 -17.69 -4.83 -4.40
C GLY A 583 -18.36 -4.01 -3.28
N GLY A 584 -18.27 -4.47 -2.02
CA GLY A 584 -18.91 -3.81 -0.87
C GLY A 584 -18.22 -2.51 -0.47
N THR A 585 -19.00 -1.52 0.02
CA THR A 585 -18.41 -0.30 0.58
C THR A 585 -18.86 0.02 2.01
N ARG A 586 -18.02 0.76 2.74
CA ARG A 586 -18.38 1.39 4.03
C ARG A 586 -17.88 2.83 4.08
N PRO A 587 -18.74 3.84 3.84
CA PRO A 587 -18.32 5.24 3.77
C PRO A 587 -17.96 5.79 5.15
N ALA A 588 -17.10 6.80 5.14
CA ALA A 588 -16.75 7.60 6.33
C ALA A 588 -16.63 9.07 5.95
N ARG A 589 -16.44 9.95 6.93
CA ARG A 589 -16.10 11.37 6.72
C ARG A 589 -17.08 12.19 5.84
N SER A 590 -18.31 11.70 5.67
CA SER A 590 -19.37 12.35 4.88
C SER A 590 -19.15 12.38 3.36
N PHE A 591 -18.36 11.46 2.80
CA PHE A 591 -18.25 11.23 1.35
C PHE A 591 -18.10 9.73 1.02
N GLY A 592 -18.17 9.34 -0.25
CA GLY A 592 -18.27 7.94 -0.68
C GLY A 592 -16.95 7.16 -0.75
N ASN A 593 -17.07 5.87 -1.02
CA ASN A 593 -16.02 5.01 -1.59
C ASN A 593 -16.42 4.64 -3.02
N LEU A 594 -15.51 4.01 -3.77
CA LEU A 594 -15.86 3.35 -5.02
C LEU A 594 -15.31 1.92 -5.01
N ALA A 595 -16.17 0.93 -5.25
CA ALA A 595 -15.79 -0.47 -5.32
C ALA A 595 -16.37 -1.10 -6.57
N LEU A 596 -15.55 -1.86 -7.29
CA LEU A 596 -15.96 -2.64 -8.45
C LEU A 596 -15.50 -4.09 -8.25
N PHE A 597 -16.44 -5.00 -8.37
CA PHE A 597 -16.19 -6.43 -8.52
C PHE A 597 -16.62 -6.82 -9.93
N VAL A 598 -15.72 -7.42 -10.70
CA VAL A 598 -15.99 -7.93 -12.03
C VAL A 598 -15.60 -9.40 -12.07
N ASP A 599 -16.50 -10.18 -12.62
CA ASP A 599 -16.28 -11.55 -13.05
C ASP A 599 -16.76 -11.63 -14.51
N GLY A 600 -15.88 -12.11 -15.38
CA GLY A 600 -15.90 -11.83 -16.81
C GLY A 600 -16.70 -12.82 -17.64
N GLU A 601 -16.49 -14.11 -17.45
CA GLU A 601 -17.17 -15.22 -18.13
C GLU A 601 -17.02 -16.48 -17.28
N GLY A 602 -18.11 -17.22 -17.08
CA GLY A 602 -18.00 -18.46 -16.34
C GLY A 602 -19.35 -19.04 -15.93
N LYS A 603 -19.29 -20.07 -15.10
CA LYS A 603 -20.45 -20.54 -14.36
C LYS A 603 -20.08 -20.63 -12.89
N ASP A 604 -20.49 -19.61 -12.17
CA ASP A 604 -19.81 -19.20 -10.96
C ASP A 604 -20.67 -19.48 -9.73
N ILE A 605 -19.99 -19.69 -8.60
CA ILE A 605 -20.62 -20.08 -7.35
C ILE A 605 -20.46 -18.97 -6.33
N TYR A 606 -21.60 -18.41 -5.92
CA TYR A 606 -21.71 -17.46 -4.82
C TYR A 606 -22.51 -18.12 -3.70
N PRO A 607 -21.89 -18.59 -2.60
CA PRO A 607 -22.61 -19.28 -1.53
C PRO A 607 -23.66 -18.41 -0.81
N GLY A 608 -23.53 -17.09 -0.95
CA GLY A 608 -24.43 -16.11 -0.34
C GLY A 608 -25.65 -15.74 -1.19
N SER A 609 -26.39 -14.76 -0.69
CA SER A 609 -27.47 -14.07 -1.40
C SER A 609 -27.03 -12.94 -2.30
N GLU A 610 -25.86 -12.43 -1.99
CA GLU A 610 -25.56 -11.02 -2.14
C GLU A 610 -25.12 -10.67 -3.56
N ALA A 611 -24.63 -11.69 -4.24
CA ALA A 611 -24.38 -11.79 -5.66
C ALA A 611 -24.97 -13.12 -6.10
N ALA A 612 -24.94 -13.35 -7.39
CA ALA A 612 -25.18 -14.65 -7.95
C ALA A 612 -24.43 -14.76 -9.25
N ASP A 613 -24.24 -16.02 -9.65
CA ASP A 613 -23.87 -16.39 -11.00
C ASP A 613 -24.65 -15.45 -11.88
N SER A 614 -23.90 -14.68 -12.62
CA SER A 614 -24.34 -14.47 -13.94
C SER A 614 -24.75 -12.94 -14.09
N SER A 615 -24.68 -12.21 -12.97
CA SER A 615 -25.66 -11.18 -12.62
C SER A 615 -25.02 -9.83 -12.30
N VAL A 616 -25.79 -8.76 -12.45
CA VAL A 616 -25.39 -7.44 -11.96
C VAL A 616 -25.99 -7.23 -10.57
N TRP A 617 -25.21 -6.71 -9.63
CA TRP A 617 -25.70 -6.30 -8.32
C TRP A 617 -25.14 -4.95 -7.87
N PHE A 618 -25.84 -4.36 -6.92
CA PHE A 618 -25.42 -3.14 -6.23
C PHE A 618 -25.37 -3.46 -4.74
N ARG A 619 -24.23 -3.21 -4.10
CA ARG A 619 -24.08 -3.37 -2.64
C ARG A 619 -24.69 -2.17 -1.91
N ASP A 620 -24.44 -0.98 -2.43
CA ASP A 620 -24.93 0.31 -1.94
C ASP A 620 -25.05 1.32 -3.10
N GLU A 621 -24.86 2.61 -2.86
CA GLU A 621 -24.89 3.65 -3.89
C GLU A 621 -23.68 3.59 -4.84
N TYR A 622 -22.53 3.09 -4.39
CA TYR A 622 -21.23 3.18 -5.09
C TYR A 622 -20.40 1.88 -5.07
N GLY A 623 -20.96 0.79 -4.56
CA GLY A 623 -20.45 -0.56 -4.67
C GLY A 623 -21.13 -1.32 -5.79
N TYR A 624 -20.38 -1.64 -6.83
CA TYR A 624 -20.84 -2.29 -8.05
C TYR A 624 -20.27 -3.68 -8.14
N GLY A 625 -21.12 -4.64 -8.48
CA GLY A 625 -20.67 -5.96 -8.87
C GLY A 625 -21.32 -6.37 -10.17
N VAL A 626 -20.53 -6.97 -11.02
CA VAL A 626 -21.00 -7.60 -12.24
C VAL A 626 -20.29 -8.93 -12.36
N ASP A 627 -21.10 -9.94 -12.41
CA ASP A 627 -20.79 -11.20 -13.04
C ASP A 627 -21.61 -11.20 -14.34
N ILE A 628 -21.03 -11.73 -15.39
CA ILE A 628 -21.59 -11.67 -16.72
C ILE A 628 -22.26 -13.03 -17.07
N ALA A 629 -23.61 -13.13 -16.84
CA ALA A 629 -24.71 -14.09 -17.33
C ALA A 629 -25.59 -15.10 -16.41
N PHE A 630 -26.68 -14.65 -15.71
CA PHE A 630 -27.84 -15.31 -14.99
C PHE A 630 -27.96 -15.98 -13.54
N ASP A 631 -28.43 -15.21 -12.50
CA ASP A 631 -29.43 -15.27 -11.35
C ASP A 631 -29.57 -16.30 -10.15
N SER A 632 -29.38 -15.84 -8.86
CA SER A 632 -30.30 -15.79 -7.64
C SER A 632 -29.77 -16.15 -6.19
N THR A 633 -30.50 -15.80 -5.08
CA THR A 633 -30.04 -15.25 -3.73
C THR A 633 -30.72 -15.81 -2.39
N ARG A 634 -30.17 -15.72 -1.10
CA ARG A 634 -30.75 -15.27 0.28
C ARG A 634 -30.08 -15.66 1.70
N PRO A 635 -30.31 -14.96 2.91
CA PRO A 635 -29.35 -14.22 3.86
C PRO A 635 -29.32 -14.50 5.45
N ARG A 636 -28.89 -13.52 6.34
CA ARG A 636 -28.09 -13.41 7.67
C ARG A 636 -28.73 -12.73 8.98
N GLU A 637 -28.10 -12.63 10.22
CA GLU A 637 -28.29 -11.59 11.38
C GLU A 637 -27.40 -11.59 12.75
N THR A 638 -27.48 -10.57 13.72
CA THR A 638 -26.58 -10.12 14.92
C THR A 638 -27.21 -9.48 16.29
N LEU A 639 -26.44 -9.05 17.39
CA LEU A 639 -26.85 -8.47 18.79
C LEU A 639 -25.89 -7.45 19.65
N VAL A 640 -26.20 -7.01 20.95
CA VAL A 640 -26.12 -5.64 21.72
C VAL A 640 -25.25 -5.39 23.09
N GLU A 641 -25.36 -4.23 23.88
CA GLU A 641 -24.46 -3.36 24.82
C GLU A 641 -24.68 -3.12 26.42
N VAL A 642 -23.91 -2.23 27.21
CA VAL A 642 -23.67 -2.13 28.76
C VAL A 642 -23.60 -0.68 29.53
N VAL A 643 -23.59 -0.55 30.92
CA VAL A 643 -23.73 0.65 31.89
C VAL A 643 -22.75 0.78 33.18
N LEU A 644 -22.73 1.91 33.96
CA LEU A 644 -21.83 2.50 35.07
C LEU A 644 -22.10 2.27 36.62
N VAL A 645 -21.14 2.59 37.57
CA VAL A 645 -21.30 2.61 39.08
C VAL A 645 -20.46 3.70 39.88
N PRO A 646 -20.69 3.96 41.21
CA PRO A 646 -20.26 5.19 41.95
C PRO A 646 -18.79 5.41 42.39
N GLU A 647 -17.93 4.40 42.50
CA GLU A 647 -16.55 4.54 43.04
C GLU A 647 -15.58 5.33 42.12
N ASP A 648 -15.99 5.65 40.90
CA ASP A 648 -15.08 6.16 39.87
C ASP A 648 -14.67 7.63 40.06
N THR A 649 -15.46 8.44 40.78
CA THR A 649 -15.30 9.91 40.85
C THR A 649 -14.28 10.43 41.89
N THR A 650 -13.71 9.57 42.73
CA THR A 650 -12.79 9.95 43.82
C THR A 650 -11.30 9.79 43.50
N ARG A 651 -10.95 9.36 42.28
CA ARG A 651 -9.57 9.08 41.83
C ARG A 651 -8.81 10.36 41.43
N SER A 652 -7.49 10.26 41.28
CA SER A 652 -6.65 11.40 40.84
C SER A 652 -6.95 11.78 39.38
N LEU A 653 -6.78 13.06 39.02
CA LEU A 653 -7.04 13.54 37.64
C LEU A 653 -6.09 12.91 36.61
N GLU A 654 -4.84 12.66 37.01
CA GLU A 654 -3.84 12.04 36.16
C GLU A 654 -4.16 10.56 35.88
N ASP A 655 -4.54 9.80 36.90
CA ASP A 655 -4.94 8.39 36.74
C ASP A 655 -6.24 8.23 35.95
N LEU A 656 -7.20 9.12 36.20
CA LEU A 656 -8.48 9.13 35.47
C LEU A 656 -8.28 9.50 34.00
N PHE A 657 -7.39 10.47 33.71
CA PHE A 657 -7.08 10.85 32.34
C PHE A 657 -6.30 9.76 31.61
N LYS A 658 -5.37 9.08 32.28
CA LYS A 658 -4.66 7.91 31.73
C LYS A 658 -5.64 6.81 31.32
N ASP A 659 -6.52 6.40 32.23
CA ASP A 659 -7.52 5.35 31.95
C ASP A 659 -8.56 5.78 30.89
N ALA A 660 -8.96 7.05 30.87
CA ALA A 660 -9.85 7.60 29.84
C ALA A 660 -9.22 7.59 28.44
N SER A 661 -7.90 7.51 28.39
CA SER A 661 -7.05 7.55 27.19
C SER A 661 -6.51 6.17 26.79
N GLU A 662 -7.21 5.08 27.17
CA GLU A 662 -6.91 3.72 26.72
C GLU A 662 -7.87 3.25 25.61
N TRP A 663 -7.50 2.18 24.90
CA TRP A 663 -8.31 1.57 23.85
C TRP A 663 -9.59 0.93 24.42
N GLU A 664 -10.73 1.29 23.82
CA GLU A 664 -12.06 0.83 24.24
C GLU A 664 -12.44 -0.52 23.59
N VAL A 665 -11.57 -1.52 23.71
CA VAL A 665 -11.75 -2.88 23.16
C VAL A 665 -11.76 -3.91 24.29
N THR A 666 -12.37 -5.08 24.03
CA THR A 666 -12.36 -6.25 24.93
C THR A 666 -12.61 -5.88 26.41
N ASP A 667 -11.67 -6.19 27.30
CA ASP A 667 -11.80 -6.04 28.75
C ASP A 667 -11.68 -4.58 29.23
N ASN A 668 -11.09 -3.71 28.40
CA ASN A 668 -10.87 -2.29 28.74
C ASN A 668 -12.09 -1.41 28.46
N ARG A 669 -13.07 -1.88 27.68
CA ARG A 669 -14.26 -1.10 27.30
C ARG A 669 -15.01 -0.56 28.53
N THR A 670 -15.14 -1.36 29.58
CA THR A 670 -15.80 -0.93 30.83
C THR A 670 -14.96 0.07 31.61
N LYS A 671 -13.64 -0.14 31.69
CA LYS A 671 -12.69 0.73 32.40
C LYS A 671 -12.61 2.13 31.78
N VAL A 672 -12.44 2.19 30.45
CA VAL A 672 -12.34 3.44 29.68
C VAL A 672 -13.63 4.26 29.80
N ARG A 673 -14.79 3.62 29.56
CA ARG A 673 -16.10 4.28 29.69
C ARG A 673 -16.30 4.83 31.11
N ARG A 674 -15.93 4.06 32.14
CA ARG A 674 -16.04 4.48 33.54
C ARG A 674 -15.14 5.68 33.90
N ALA A 675 -13.88 5.66 33.45
CA ALA A 675 -12.92 6.74 33.73
C ALA A 675 -13.34 8.08 33.10
N ARG A 676 -13.86 8.06 31.86
CA ARG A 676 -14.39 9.24 31.17
C ARG A 676 -15.58 9.85 31.89
N LEU A 677 -16.46 9.00 32.41
CA LEU A 677 -17.64 9.42 33.17
C LEU A 677 -17.26 10.02 34.53
N ALA A 678 -16.17 9.58 35.13
CA ALA A 678 -15.61 10.19 36.33
C ALA A 678 -14.96 11.56 36.09
N LEU A 679 -14.19 11.73 35.01
CA LEU A 679 -13.61 13.03 34.66
C LEU A 679 -14.70 14.10 34.47
N LYS A 680 -15.79 13.74 33.78
CA LYS A 680 -16.97 14.59 33.62
C LYS A 680 -17.57 14.99 34.97
N ALA A 681 -17.71 14.05 35.91
CA ALA A 681 -18.27 14.34 37.23
C ALA A 681 -17.41 15.30 38.07
N ILE A 682 -16.09 15.32 37.87
CA ILE A 682 -15.16 16.22 38.59
C ILE A 682 -15.24 17.68 38.09
N GLY A 683 -15.55 17.86 36.82
CA GLY A 683 -15.90 19.15 36.24
C GLY A 683 -14.77 20.12 35.95
N LYS A 684 -15.00 21.44 36.15
CA LYS A 684 -14.07 22.53 35.76
C LYS A 684 -12.61 22.29 36.16
N ARG A 685 -12.38 21.68 37.33
CA ARG A 685 -11.02 21.35 37.81
C ARG A 685 -10.27 20.41 36.85
N ALA A 686 -10.98 19.46 36.24
CA ALA A 686 -10.41 18.58 35.22
C ALA A 686 -10.12 19.35 33.92
N VAL A 687 -10.99 20.29 33.55
CA VAL A 687 -10.86 21.11 32.34
C VAL A 687 -9.64 22.01 32.41
N ASP A 688 -9.45 22.72 33.53
CA ASP A 688 -8.28 23.58 33.77
C ASP A 688 -6.98 22.76 33.68
N TRP A 689 -6.95 21.59 34.34
CA TRP A 689 -5.78 20.70 34.30
C TRP A 689 -5.49 20.16 32.90
N VAL A 690 -6.51 19.69 32.17
CA VAL A 690 -6.35 19.20 30.80
C VAL A 690 -5.92 20.33 29.85
N GLY A 691 -6.51 21.51 29.99
CA GLY A 691 -6.19 22.71 29.21
C GLY A 691 -4.74 23.17 29.36
N GLU A 692 -4.19 23.06 30.56
CA GLU A 692 -2.81 23.47 30.88
C GLU A 692 -1.77 22.40 30.56
N ASN A 693 -2.12 21.11 30.64
CA ASN A 693 -1.12 20.02 30.66
C ASN A 693 -1.19 19.06 29.45
N LYS A 694 -2.31 18.97 28.73
CA LYS A 694 -2.57 17.84 27.80
C LYS A 694 -2.95 18.22 26.38
N LEU A 695 -3.19 19.50 26.08
CA LEU A 695 -3.68 19.91 24.74
C LEU A 695 -2.70 19.69 23.58
N ALA A 696 -1.40 19.63 23.84
CA ALA A 696 -0.37 19.42 22.81
C ALA A 696 -0.06 17.95 22.53
N THR A 697 -1.00 17.03 22.83
CA THR A 697 -0.81 15.59 22.66
C THR A 697 -0.89 15.13 21.20
N ASN A 698 -0.04 14.17 20.84
CA ASN A 698 -0.11 13.45 19.56
C ASN A 698 -0.88 12.12 19.68
N SER A 699 -1.35 11.76 20.89
CA SER A 699 -2.11 10.52 21.11
C SER A 699 -3.58 10.70 20.73
N GLY A 700 -4.05 9.91 19.76
CA GLY A 700 -5.46 9.87 19.36
C GLY A 700 -6.40 9.37 20.48
N LEU A 701 -5.87 8.69 21.49
CA LEU A 701 -6.65 8.25 22.65
C LEU A 701 -6.78 9.36 23.70
N GLU A 702 -5.68 10.06 24.01
CA GLU A 702 -5.74 11.25 24.88
C GLU A 702 -6.67 12.30 24.26
N ARG A 703 -6.59 12.52 22.95
CA ARG A 703 -7.49 13.42 22.23
C ARG A 703 -8.98 13.08 22.44
N ARG A 704 -9.34 11.79 22.41
CA ARG A 704 -10.72 11.33 22.66
C ARG A 704 -11.17 11.68 24.07
N ALA A 705 -10.32 11.47 25.08
CA ALA A 705 -10.60 11.85 26.47
C ALA A 705 -10.75 13.37 26.65
N ILE A 706 -9.87 14.16 26.02
CA ILE A 706 -9.91 15.64 26.05
C ILE A 706 -11.23 16.15 25.47
N VAL A 707 -11.58 15.71 24.27
CA VAL A 707 -12.82 16.14 23.60
C VAL A 707 -14.04 15.77 24.45
N GLU A 708 -14.05 14.59 25.03
CA GLU A 708 -15.17 14.11 25.84
C GLU A 708 -15.38 14.95 27.11
N LEU A 709 -14.31 15.39 27.76
CA LEU A 709 -14.38 16.33 28.88
C LEU A 709 -14.74 17.75 28.43
N PHE A 710 -14.17 18.23 27.33
CA PHE A 710 -14.38 19.60 26.84
C PHE A 710 -15.79 19.83 26.28
N LYS A 711 -16.42 18.79 25.73
CA LYS A 711 -17.85 18.79 25.38
C LYS A 711 -18.76 19.07 26.59
N GLU A 712 -18.34 18.64 27.78
CA GLU A 712 -19.09 18.85 29.02
C GLU A 712 -18.93 20.29 29.55
N TYR A 713 -17.78 20.92 29.28
CA TYR A 713 -17.43 22.27 29.79
C TYR A 713 -16.92 23.20 28.68
N PRO A 714 -17.74 23.51 27.67
CA PRO A 714 -17.28 24.23 26.49
C PRO A 714 -16.81 25.66 26.75
N SER A 715 -17.46 26.36 27.68
CA SER A 715 -17.11 27.74 28.03
C SER A 715 -15.74 27.86 28.72
N ASP A 716 -15.37 26.86 29.53
CA ASP A 716 -14.08 26.84 30.24
C ASP A 716 -12.93 26.40 29.32
N ALA A 717 -13.21 25.54 28.34
CA ALA A 717 -12.22 25.02 27.41
C ALA A 717 -11.86 25.98 26.26
N LEU A 718 -12.80 26.80 25.79
CA LEU A 718 -12.64 27.65 24.60
C LEU A 718 -11.43 28.61 24.63
N PRO A 719 -11.10 29.30 25.74
CA PRO A 719 -9.93 30.17 25.80
C PRO A 719 -8.62 29.44 25.48
N TYR A 720 -8.44 28.22 26.00
CA TYR A 720 -7.25 27.42 25.75
C TYR A 720 -7.14 26.98 24.28
N LEU A 721 -8.26 26.59 23.67
CA LEU A 721 -8.30 26.22 22.25
C LEU A 721 -8.02 27.40 21.33
N ARG A 722 -8.51 28.61 21.67
CA ARG A 722 -8.21 29.81 20.91
C ARG A 722 -6.72 30.15 20.95
N THR A 723 -6.11 30.13 22.12
CA THR A 723 -4.66 30.37 22.26
C THR A 723 -3.85 29.36 21.46
N MET A 724 -4.23 28.09 21.49
CA MET A 724 -3.59 27.04 20.70
C MET A 724 -3.77 27.24 19.19
N PHE A 725 -4.96 27.67 18.75
CA PHE A 725 -5.24 27.96 17.35
C PHE A 725 -4.48 29.18 16.82
N GLU A 726 -4.32 30.22 17.63
CA GLU A 726 -3.57 31.44 17.24
C GLU A 726 -2.05 31.27 17.37
N GLY A 727 -1.58 30.17 17.97
CA GLY A 727 -0.17 29.84 18.15
C GLY A 727 0.59 29.56 16.86
N SER A 728 1.91 29.31 16.96
CA SER A 728 2.78 29.05 15.80
C SER A 728 2.84 27.57 15.38
N ASN A 729 2.42 26.63 16.24
CA ASN A 729 2.50 25.19 15.98
C ASN A 729 1.34 24.70 15.09
N PRO A 730 1.58 24.25 13.84
CA PRO A 730 0.53 23.78 12.91
C PRO A 730 -0.36 22.65 13.46
N ASP A 731 0.22 21.68 14.17
CA ASP A 731 -0.53 20.54 14.74
C ASP A 731 -1.45 20.97 15.88
N GLY A 732 -0.97 21.93 16.68
CA GLY A 732 -1.78 22.60 17.69
C GLY A 732 -2.99 23.29 17.06
N ARG A 733 -2.80 24.01 15.95
CA ARG A 733 -3.90 24.68 15.23
C ARG A 733 -4.95 23.70 14.75
N ARG A 734 -4.53 22.58 14.14
CA ARG A 734 -5.42 21.52 13.66
C ARG A 734 -6.21 20.88 14.79
N THR A 735 -5.53 20.60 15.89
CA THR A 735 -6.14 20.03 17.10
C THR A 735 -7.18 20.98 17.69
N ALA A 736 -6.85 22.26 17.81
CA ALA A 736 -7.77 23.27 18.30
C ALA A 736 -9.04 23.39 17.43
N ALA A 737 -8.88 23.53 16.11
CA ALA A 737 -10.02 23.64 15.19
C ALA A 737 -10.92 22.38 15.23
N SER A 738 -10.30 21.19 15.24
CA SER A 738 -11.06 19.92 15.30
C SER A 738 -11.77 19.72 16.65
N THR A 739 -11.15 20.15 17.75
CA THR A 739 -11.75 20.07 19.10
C THR A 739 -12.94 21.04 19.22
N VAL A 740 -12.81 22.26 18.69
CA VAL A 740 -13.94 23.21 18.57
C VAL A 740 -15.09 22.64 17.76
N ALA A 741 -14.80 22.00 16.63
CA ALA A 741 -15.79 21.34 15.79
C ALA A 741 -16.57 20.28 16.58
N GLU A 742 -15.86 19.44 17.33
CA GLU A 742 -16.47 18.39 18.15
C GLU A 742 -17.25 18.94 19.35
N MET A 743 -16.82 20.06 19.94
CA MET A 743 -17.52 20.76 21.03
C MET A 743 -18.76 21.53 20.58
N LYS A 744 -18.96 21.73 19.27
CA LYS A 744 -20.06 22.55 18.71
C LYS A 744 -20.03 24.02 19.17
N ALA A 745 -18.84 24.56 19.43
CA ALA A 745 -18.66 25.92 19.94
C ALA A 745 -18.84 26.98 18.84
N THR A 746 -20.04 27.56 18.76
CA THR A 746 -20.42 28.54 17.71
C THR A 746 -19.64 29.85 17.79
N GLU A 747 -19.22 30.25 19.01
CA GLU A 747 -18.43 31.46 19.28
C GLU A 747 -17.08 31.46 18.55
N ALA A 748 -16.62 30.27 18.14
CA ALA A 748 -15.39 30.08 17.42
C ALA A 748 -15.39 30.61 15.99
N ALA A 749 -16.57 30.73 15.36
CA ALA A 749 -16.70 31.03 13.94
C ALA A 749 -15.93 32.28 13.51
N SER A 750 -16.02 33.36 14.29
CA SER A 750 -15.43 34.66 13.95
C SER A 750 -13.89 34.64 13.87
N TRP A 751 -13.22 33.99 14.82
CA TRP A 751 -11.76 33.93 14.83
C TRP A 751 -11.20 32.82 13.92
N LEU A 752 -12.00 31.80 13.62
CA LEU A 752 -11.70 30.82 12.57
C LEU A 752 -11.76 31.45 11.17
N GLU A 753 -12.82 32.21 10.89
CA GLU A 753 -13.04 32.85 9.59
C GLU A 753 -11.98 33.91 9.26
N ALA A 754 -11.52 34.66 10.27
CA ALA A 754 -10.45 35.64 10.12
C ALA A 754 -9.11 35.06 9.63
N LYS A 755 -8.94 33.72 9.65
CA LYS A 755 -7.71 33.04 9.23
C LYS A 755 -7.74 32.41 7.85
N LEU A 756 -8.88 32.39 7.16
CA LEU A 756 -8.99 31.71 5.86
C LEU A 756 -8.10 32.31 4.76
N GLU A 757 -7.90 33.63 4.79
CA GLU A 757 -7.05 34.36 3.84
C GLU A 757 -5.59 34.52 4.31
N ASP A 758 -5.26 34.05 5.52
CA ASP A 758 -3.90 34.07 6.05
C ASP A 758 -3.09 32.93 5.39
N PRO A 759 -2.02 33.22 4.63
CA PRO A 759 -1.24 32.18 3.96
C PRO A 759 -0.68 31.13 4.93
N SER A 760 -0.43 31.50 6.20
CA SER A 760 0.06 30.55 7.20
C SER A 760 -0.98 29.52 7.66
N TYR A 761 -2.24 29.65 7.23
CA TYR A 761 -3.35 28.74 7.52
C TYR A 761 -3.87 28.02 6.27
N GLU A 762 -3.19 28.17 5.12
CA GLU A 762 -3.60 27.57 3.85
C GLU A 762 -3.86 26.05 3.95
N ASN A 763 -2.91 25.27 4.49
CA ASN A 763 -3.07 23.82 4.65
C ASN A 763 -4.16 23.45 5.69
N LEU A 764 -4.51 24.38 6.58
CA LEU A 764 -5.56 24.19 7.59
C LEU A 764 -6.96 24.63 7.08
N ARG A 765 -7.03 25.36 5.98
CA ARG A 765 -8.25 25.96 5.43
C ARG A 765 -9.39 24.94 5.26
N PRO A 766 -9.19 23.73 4.70
CA PRO A 766 -10.26 22.72 4.63
C PRO A 766 -10.79 22.29 6.01
N THR A 767 -9.92 22.23 7.03
CA THR A 767 -10.32 21.90 8.41
C THR A 767 -11.17 23.02 9.00
N ILE A 768 -10.80 24.28 8.76
CA ILE A 768 -11.57 25.46 9.19
C ILE A 768 -12.96 25.45 8.52
N LEU A 769 -13.00 25.26 7.19
CA LEU A 769 -14.25 25.19 6.43
C LEU A 769 -15.16 24.08 6.95
N ARG A 770 -14.62 22.88 7.23
CA ARG A 770 -15.37 21.76 7.83
C ARG A 770 -15.90 22.10 9.23
N THR A 771 -15.12 22.85 10.00
CA THR A 771 -15.50 23.27 11.36
C THR A 771 -16.75 24.15 11.34
N PHE A 772 -16.93 25.02 10.34
CA PHE A 772 -18.15 25.85 10.24
C PHE A 772 -19.43 25.04 10.16
N GLY A 773 -19.44 23.95 9.39
CA GLY A 773 -20.59 23.04 9.32
C GLY A 773 -20.81 22.32 10.64
N GLU A 774 -19.74 21.87 11.29
CA GLU A 774 -19.83 21.18 12.57
C GLU A 774 -20.40 22.06 13.68
N ILE A 775 -19.98 23.33 13.78
CA ILE A 775 -20.49 24.28 14.77
C ILE A 775 -21.79 24.98 14.31
N ASN A 776 -22.36 24.62 13.16
CA ASN A 776 -23.54 25.23 12.58
C ASN A 776 -23.45 26.77 12.45
N ALA A 777 -22.31 27.28 11.97
CA ALA A 777 -22.07 28.72 11.77
C ALA A 777 -22.74 29.25 10.50
N VAL A 778 -24.07 29.33 10.48
CA VAL A 778 -24.88 29.73 9.30
C VAL A 778 -24.44 31.07 8.67
N GLY A 779 -23.91 32.00 9.46
CA GLY A 779 -23.38 33.28 8.97
C GLY A 779 -22.20 33.14 7.98
N THR A 780 -21.53 31.99 7.94
CA THR A 780 -20.38 31.71 7.08
C THR A 780 -20.75 31.10 5.72
N ILE A 781 -22.04 30.93 5.41
CA ILE A 781 -22.51 30.41 4.10
C ILE A 781 -21.91 31.18 2.91
N PRO A 782 -21.85 32.54 2.89
CA PRO A 782 -21.20 33.26 1.79
C PRO A 782 -19.72 32.88 1.60
N THR A 783 -19.03 32.60 2.70
CA THR A 783 -17.64 32.14 2.70
C THR A 783 -17.54 30.71 2.16
N LEU A 784 -18.39 29.80 2.62
CA LEU A 784 -18.45 28.42 2.09
C LEU A 784 -18.77 28.39 0.59
N ARG A 785 -19.65 29.28 0.09
CA ARG A 785 -19.94 29.43 -1.35
C ARG A 785 -18.70 29.76 -2.17
N LYS A 786 -17.84 30.65 -1.68
CA LYS A 786 -16.55 30.96 -2.34
C LYS A 786 -15.69 29.70 -2.50
N TYR A 787 -15.59 28.88 -1.44
CA TYR A 787 -14.73 27.70 -1.43
C TYR A 787 -15.33 26.47 -2.11
N ALA A 788 -16.66 26.39 -2.23
CA ALA A 788 -17.33 25.37 -3.04
C ALA A 788 -16.94 25.43 -4.53
N ALA A 789 -16.46 26.58 -5.01
CA ALA A 789 -15.95 26.78 -6.37
C ALA A 789 -14.41 26.80 -6.46
N SER A 790 -13.70 26.34 -5.42
CA SER A 790 -12.24 26.33 -5.40
C SER A 790 -11.65 25.34 -6.42
N LYS A 791 -10.44 25.63 -6.90
CA LYS A 791 -9.66 24.67 -7.68
C LYS A 791 -9.24 23.45 -6.83
N SER A 792 -9.08 23.64 -5.52
CA SER A 792 -8.73 22.56 -4.60
C SER A 792 -9.95 21.67 -4.30
N GLU A 793 -9.85 20.38 -4.62
CA GLU A 793 -10.86 19.37 -4.25
C GLU A 793 -11.18 19.41 -2.75
N ARG A 794 -10.14 19.50 -1.89
CA ARG A 794 -10.32 19.47 -0.42
C ARG A 794 -11.19 20.63 0.08
N GLU A 795 -11.00 21.81 -0.50
CA GLU A 795 -11.79 23.00 -0.16
C GLU A 795 -13.23 22.88 -0.65
N ARG A 796 -13.43 22.39 -1.88
CA ARG A 796 -14.78 22.12 -2.41
C ARG A 796 -15.51 21.10 -1.55
N LEU A 797 -14.87 19.97 -1.26
CA LEU A 797 -15.39 18.89 -0.43
C LEU A 797 -15.76 19.40 0.98
N ALA A 798 -14.86 20.11 1.65
CA ALA A 798 -15.11 20.67 2.98
C ALA A 798 -16.28 21.68 2.97
N ALA A 799 -16.37 22.51 1.93
CA ALA A 799 -17.46 23.46 1.77
C ALA A 799 -18.81 22.77 1.57
N VAL A 800 -18.89 21.80 0.66
CA VAL A 800 -20.12 21.03 0.37
C VAL A 800 -20.60 20.27 1.61
N VAL A 801 -19.71 19.56 2.30
CA VAL A 801 -20.04 18.85 3.55
C VAL A 801 -20.55 19.83 4.62
N SER A 802 -19.91 20.99 4.75
CA SER A 802 -20.32 22.00 5.74
C SER A 802 -21.68 22.62 5.44
N LEU A 803 -21.93 22.99 4.17
CA LEU A 803 -23.23 23.49 3.73
C LEU A 803 -24.33 22.46 3.99
N GLY A 804 -24.05 21.18 3.75
CA GLY A 804 -24.95 20.07 4.09
C GLY A 804 -25.31 20.04 5.58
N LYS A 805 -24.31 20.12 6.46
CA LYS A 805 -24.50 20.07 7.92
C LYS A 805 -25.31 21.25 8.48
N MET A 806 -25.20 22.42 7.85
CA MET A 806 -25.94 23.63 8.28
C MET A 806 -27.44 23.55 8.04
N LYS A 807 -27.86 22.70 7.09
CA LYS A 807 -29.29 22.50 6.74
C LYS A 807 -30.04 23.78 6.35
N SER A 808 -29.33 24.74 5.76
CA SER A 808 -29.90 26.02 5.30
C SER A 808 -30.19 25.97 3.79
N ALA A 809 -31.37 26.46 3.41
CA ALA A 809 -31.76 26.58 2.00
C ALA A 809 -30.84 27.52 1.20
N ASP A 810 -30.16 28.46 1.88
CA ASP A 810 -29.20 29.37 1.25
C ASP A 810 -27.98 28.66 0.66
N GLY A 811 -27.69 27.42 1.10
CA GLY A 811 -26.59 26.59 0.58
C GLY A 811 -27.00 25.64 -0.54
N TYR A 812 -28.28 25.56 -0.88
CA TYR A 812 -28.77 24.62 -1.90
C TYR A 812 -28.15 24.82 -3.28
N PRO A 813 -27.97 26.06 -3.80
CA PRO A 813 -27.35 26.23 -5.12
C PRO A 813 -25.99 25.54 -5.25
N GLU A 814 -25.18 25.60 -4.19
CA GLU A 814 -23.86 24.99 -4.15
C GLU A 814 -23.94 23.46 -4.01
N LEU A 815 -24.85 22.95 -3.17
CA LEU A 815 -25.07 21.50 -3.03
C LEU A 815 -25.54 20.87 -4.34
N PHE A 816 -26.49 21.49 -5.04
CA PHE A 816 -26.96 21.00 -6.34
C PHE A 816 -25.87 21.14 -7.42
N GLY A 817 -25.13 22.24 -7.45
CA GLY A 817 -24.01 22.42 -8.38
C GLY A 817 -22.93 21.34 -8.23
N ALA A 818 -22.65 20.94 -6.98
CA ALA A 818 -21.65 19.91 -6.67
C ALA A 818 -22.03 18.49 -7.14
N LEU A 819 -23.29 18.23 -7.48
CA LEU A 819 -23.70 16.95 -8.09
C LEU A 819 -23.09 16.73 -9.48
N SER A 820 -22.65 17.80 -10.14
CA SER A 820 -21.98 17.79 -11.44
C SER A 820 -20.47 18.06 -11.35
N ASP A 821 -19.87 17.97 -10.15
CA ASP A 821 -18.41 18.12 -10.01
C ASP A 821 -17.66 17.06 -10.81
N SER A 822 -16.47 17.40 -11.33
CA SER A 822 -15.65 16.46 -12.09
C SER A 822 -15.17 15.29 -11.23
N LEU A 823 -14.96 15.50 -9.92
CA LEU A 823 -14.44 14.48 -9.01
C LEU A 823 -15.55 13.79 -8.22
N PHE A 824 -15.47 12.46 -8.17
CA PHE A 824 -16.47 11.60 -7.52
C PHE A 824 -16.66 11.91 -6.02
N THR A 825 -15.58 12.24 -5.33
CA THR A 825 -15.56 12.59 -3.90
C THR A 825 -16.49 13.77 -3.59
N VAL A 826 -16.49 14.81 -4.43
CA VAL A 826 -17.34 15.99 -4.26
C VAL A 826 -18.79 15.68 -4.66
N ARG A 827 -19.01 14.94 -5.75
CA ARG A 827 -20.36 14.51 -6.16
C ARG A 827 -21.04 13.68 -5.07
N SER A 828 -20.35 12.69 -4.53
CA SER A 828 -20.89 11.82 -3.47
C SER A 828 -21.13 12.61 -2.18
N ALA A 829 -20.24 13.52 -1.80
CA ALA A 829 -20.46 14.42 -0.66
C ALA A 829 -21.73 15.27 -0.82
N ALA A 830 -22.01 15.76 -2.03
CA ALA A 830 -23.23 16.51 -2.33
C ALA A 830 -24.49 15.64 -2.16
N VAL A 831 -24.47 14.38 -2.62
CA VAL A 831 -25.56 13.42 -2.39
C VAL A 831 -25.78 13.19 -0.90
N TYR A 832 -24.73 12.87 -0.13
CA TYR A 832 -24.85 12.69 1.33
C TYR A 832 -25.34 13.96 2.05
N ALA A 833 -24.88 15.13 1.61
CA ALA A 833 -25.30 16.42 2.15
C ALA A 833 -26.78 16.69 1.88
N LEU A 834 -27.24 16.48 0.64
CA LEU A 834 -28.66 16.62 0.26
C LEU A 834 -29.54 15.57 0.95
N ALA A 835 -29.01 14.35 1.16
CA ALA A 835 -29.68 13.27 1.88
C ALA A 835 -29.83 13.52 3.38
N ASP A 836 -29.30 14.61 3.92
CA ASP A 836 -29.45 15.00 5.32
C ASP A 836 -30.29 16.28 5.52
N GLN A 837 -30.86 16.81 4.43
CA GLN A 837 -31.64 18.05 4.45
C GLN A 837 -33.06 17.86 4.98
N PRO A 838 -33.68 18.94 5.49
CA PRO A 838 -35.07 18.92 5.92
C PRO A 838 -36.04 18.86 4.72
N PRO A 839 -37.33 18.52 4.94
CA PRO A 839 -38.29 18.23 3.86
C PRO A 839 -38.47 19.27 2.75
N GLN A 840 -38.14 20.54 3.00
CA GLN A 840 -38.24 21.61 2.01
C GLN A 840 -37.34 21.35 0.78
N VAL A 841 -36.26 20.58 0.94
CA VAL A 841 -35.34 20.22 -0.14
C VAL A 841 -36.04 19.51 -1.31
N ILE A 842 -37.17 18.82 -1.08
CA ILE A 842 -37.89 18.09 -2.13
C ILE A 842 -38.42 19.01 -3.22
N ALA A 843 -38.92 20.20 -2.85
CA ALA A 843 -39.40 21.18 -3.83
C ALA A 843 -38.24 21.67 -4.71
N GLU A 844 -37.06 21.87 -4.11
CA GLU A 844 -35.88 22.30 -4.84
C GLU A 844 -35.31 21.18 -5.72
N MET A 845 -35.27 19.94 -5.23
CA MET A 845 -34.95 18.77 -6.05
C MET A 845 -35.89 18.65 -7.27
N GLN A 846 -37.19 18.87 -7.07
CA GLN A 846 -38.17 18.88 -8.15
C GLN A 846 -37.89 19.98 -9.17
N ASN A 847 -37.58 21.20 -8.70
CA ASN A 847 -37.27 22.33 -9.59
C ASN A 847 -35.96 22.10 -10.36
N SER A 848 -34.90 21.63 -9.69
CA SER A 848 -33.60 21.35 -10.29
C SER A 848 -33.64 20.18 -11.28
N ALA A 849 -34.47 19.17 -11.01
CA ALA A 849 -34.67 18.05 -11.92
C ALA A 849 -35.59 18.43 -13.10
N ALA A 850 -36.60 19.28 -12.87
CA ALA A 850 -37.57 19.67 -13.89
C ALA A 850 -36.91 20.29 -15.14
N GLY A 851 -37.00 19.58 -16.27
CA GLY A 851 -36.43 20.02 -17.53
C GLY A 851 -34.94 19.68 -17.71
N ASN A 852 -34.26 19.19 -16.68
CA ASN A 852 -32.94 18.62 -16.82
C ASN A 852 -33.04 17.24 -17.49
N ARG A 853 -32.20 17.03 -18.50
CA ARG A 853 -32.13 15.82 -19.32
C ARG A 853 -30.79 15.11 -19.20
N ASP A 854 -29.84 15.66 -18.43
CA ASP A 854 -28.57 15.03 -18.14
C ASP A 854 -28.78 13.83 -17.21
N PRO A 855 -28.56 12.59 -17.67
CA PRO A 855 -28.77 11.40 -16.87
C PRO A 855 -27.89 11.37 -15.62
N ALA A 856 -26.64 11.85 -15.70
CA ALA A 856 -25.69 11.80 -14.59
C ALA A 856 -26.15 12.67 -13.43
N PHE A 857 -26.55 13.91 -13.71
CA PHE A 857 -27.08 14.82 -12.70
C PHE A 857 -28.38 14.29 -12.07
N VAL A 858 -29.32 13.83 -12.90
CA VAL A 858 -30.63 13.35 -12.44
C VAL A 858 -30.49 12.08 -11.61
N GLU A 859 -29.61 11.16 -11.99
CA GLU A 859 -29.33 9.95 -11.22
C GLU A 859 -28.89 10.29 -9.79
N GLN A 860 -27.94 11.21 -9.61
CA GLN A 860 -27.47 11.62 -8.27
C GLN A 860 -28.61 12.21 -7.41
N ILE A 861 -29.49 13.03 -8.00
CA ILE A 861 -30.70 13.51 -7.29
C ILE A 861 -31.58 12.35 -6.85
N LEU A 862 -31.83 11.39 -7.73
CA LEU A 862 -32.72 10.27 -7.44
C LEU A 862 -32.15 9.31 -6.40
N LEU A 863 -30.83 9.10 -6.38
CA LEU A 863 -30.13 8.32 -5.34
C LEU A 863 -30.25 8.97 -3.96
N THR A 864 -30.45 10.28 -3.90
CA THR A 864 -30.63 11.03 -2.64
C THR A 864 -32.00 10.77 -1.99
N LEU A 865 -33.05 10.57 -2.79
CA LEU A 865 -34.44 10.41 -2.33
C LEU A 865 -34.68 9.23 -1.38
N PRO A 866 -34.22 8.00 -1.66
CA PRO A 866 -34.41 6.87 -0.75
C PRO A 866 -33.70 7.10 0.59
N MET A 867 -32.52 7.74 0.59
CA MET A 867 -31.79 8.08 1.82
C MET A 867 -32.57 9.08 2.70
N LEU A 868 -33.18 10.09 2.09
CA LEU A 868 -34.08 11.02 2.78
C LEU A 868 -35.29 10.30 3.37
N ALA A 869 -35.89 9.42 2.57
CA ALA A 869 -37.06 8.66 2.99
C ALA A 869 -36.76 7.76 4.19
N ASP A 870 -35.63 7.06 4.23
CA ASP A 870 -35.25 6.23 5.38
C ASP A 870 -35.13 7.06 6.67
N LYS A 871 -34.52 8.25 6.57
CA LYS A 871 -34.41 9.16 7.73
C LYS A 871 -35.78 9.62 8.19
N TRP A 872 -36.63 10.07 7.28
CA TRP A 872 -37.94 10.64 7.61
C TRP A 872 -38.98 9.61 8.02
N LYS A 873 -38.91 8.38 7.51
CA LYS A 873 -39.87 7.31 7.82
C LYS A 873 -39.82 6.90 9.30
N SER A 874 -38.72 7.20 9.99
CA SER A 874 -38.56 6.96 11.43
C SER A 874 -39.21 8.05 12.32
N ASP A 875 -39.55 9.22 11.76
CA ASP A 875 -40.11 10.36 12.50
C ASP A 875 -41.56 10.67 12.04
N PRO A 876 -42.57 10.50 12.91
CA PRO A 876 -43.97 10.82 12.60
C PRO A 876 -44.20 12.23 12.05
N ALA A 877 -43.36 13.21 12.40
CA ALA A 877 -43.48 14.59 11.91
C ALA A 877 -43.11 14.75 10.43
N THR A 878 -42.28 13.83 9.88
CA THR A 878 -41.80 13.89 8.49
C THR A 878 -42.29 12.71 7.65
N GLU A 879 -43.06 11.77 8.23
CA GLU A 879 -43.67 10.65 7.52
C GLU A 879 -44.50 11.09 6.30
N SER A 880 -45.26 12.18 6.41
CA SER A 880 -46.01 12.72 5.27
C SER A 880 -45.12 13.27 4.16
N SER A 881 -43.91 13.72 4.50
CA SER A 881 -42.94 14.22 3.53
C SER A 881 -42.36 13.10 2.67
N VAL A 882 -42.25 11.87 3.18
CA VAL A 882 -41.88 10.70 2.37
C VAL A 882 -42.83 10.54 1.17
N LYS A 883 -44.13 10.82 1.34
CA LYS A 883 -45.11 10.76 0.24
C LYS A 883 -44.91 11.82 -0.83
N SER A 884 -44.29 12.96 -0.48
CA SER A 884 -43.98 14.05 -1.42
C SER A 884 -42.83 13.73 -2.39
N ILE A 885 -42.10 12.64 -2.14
CA ILE A 885 -41.09 12.09 -3.07
C ILE A 885 -41.77 11.44 -4.29
N ALA A 886 -42.98 10.91 -4.13
CA ALA A 886 -43.63 10.12 -5.18
C ALA A 886 -43.80 10.84 -6.55
N PRO A 887 -44.13 12.14 -6.65
CA PRO A 887 -44.25 12.84 -7.92
C PRO A 887 -42.96 12.88 -8.75
N ILE A 888 -41.82 13.24 -8.13
CA ILE A 888 -40.53 13.27 -8.83
C ILE A 888 -40.11 11.86 -9.24
N THR A 889 -40.30 10.87 -8.36
CA THR A 889 -40.02 9.47 -8.68
C THR A 889 -40.83 8.97 -9.88
N LYS A 890 -42.15 9.24 -9.91
CA LYS A 890 -43.02 8.84 -11.03
C LYS A 890 -42.57 9.43 -12.37
N MET A 891 -42.07 10.65 -12.36
CA MET A 891 -41.58 11.32 -13.57
C MET A 891 -40.40 10.55 -14.19
N TYR A 892 -39.51 10.01 -13.35
CA TYR A 892 -38.26 9.39 -13.80
C TYR A 892 -38.32 7.87 -13.95
N LEU A 893 -39.38 7.20 -13.50
CA LEU A 893 -39.65 5.80 -13.84
C LEU A 893 -39.87 5.57 -15.35
N GLU A 894 -40.21 6.62 -16.11
CA GLU A 894 -40.38 6.59 -17.57
C GLU A 894 -39.18 7.17 -18.33
N PHE A 895 -38.09 7.52 -17.63
CA PHE A 895 -36.93 8.12 -18.26
C PHE A 895 -36.22 7.12 -19.21
N PRO A 896 -35.64 7.52 -20.35
CA PRO A 896 -35.07 6.57 -21.30
C PRO A 896 -33.79 5.87 -20.81
N ASP A 897 -33.04 6.47 -19.90
CA ASP A 897 -31.81 5.90 -19.34
C ASP A 897 -32.14 4.91 -18.20
N PRO A 898 -31.73 3.62 -18.31
CA PRO A 898 -31.97 2.59 -17.30
C PRO A 898 -31.40 2.90 -15.91
N ARG A 899 -30.31 3.68 -15.82
CA ARG A 899 -29.69 4.05 -14.54
C ARG A 899 -30.59 5.01 -13.76
N VAL A 900 -31.11 6.00 -14.47
CA VAL A 900 -32.07 6.98 -13.94
C VAL A 900 -33.37 6.28 -13.52
N GLN A 901 -33.89 5.36 -14.35
CA GLN A 901 -35.04 4.53 -13.98
C GLN A 901 -34.75 3.67 -12.74
N GLY A 902 -33.57 3.07 -12.67
CA GLY A 902 -33.10 2.27 -11.54
C GLY A 902 -33.03 3.05 -10.23
N ALA A 903 -32.46 4.26 -10.25
CA ALA A 903 -32.44 5.16 -9.10
C ALA A 903 -33.88 5.58 -8.71
N ALA A 904 -34.76 5.83 -9.68
CA ALA A 904 -36.18 6.07 -9.41
C ALA A 904 -36.87 4.84 -8.79
N LEU A 905 -36.51 3.61 -9.13
CA LEU A 905 -37.05 2.40 -8.48
C LEU A 905 -36.70 2.32 -7.00
N LEU A 906 -35.46 2.68 -6.63
CA LEU A 906 -35.06 2.75 -5.23
C LEU A 906 -35.87 3.79 -4.46
N ALA A 907 -36.05 4.98 -5.05
CA ALA A 907 -36.91 6.01 -4.48
C ALA A 907 -38.37 5.53 -4.35
N ALA A 908 -38.87 4.75 -5.32
CA ALA A 908 -40.21 4.20 -5.29
C ALA A 908 -40.41 3.19 -4.16
N ALA A 909 -39.42 2.34 -3.87
CA ALA A 909 -39.47 1.41 -2.73
C ALA A 909 -39.65 2.15 -1.40
N ALA A 910 -39.08 3.34 -1.28
CA ALA A 910 -39.22 4.14 -0.06
C ALA A 910 -40.54 4.94 -0.04
N ALA A 911 -40.97 5.51 -1.17
CA ALA A 911 -42.02 6.52 -1.22
C ALA A 911 -43.42 6.03 -1.64
N PHE A 912 -43.54 4.91 -2.35
CA PHE A 912 -44.83 4.43 -2.87
C PHE A 912 -45.59 3.60 -1.83
N ASP A 913 -46.92 3.63 -1.92
CA ASP A 913 -47.79 2.67 -1.25
C ASP A 913 -47.62 1.26 -1.85
N ASP A 914 -47.98 0.22 -1.09
CA ASP A 914 -47.78 -1.18 -1.50
C ASP A 914 -48.41 -1.48 -2.86
N LYS A 915 -49.63 -1.01 -3.10
CA LYS A 915 -50.34 -1.25 -4.35
C LYS A 915 -49.63 -0.59 -5.54
N SER A 916 -49.10 0.62 -5.35
CA SER A 916 -48.35 1.35 -6.38
C SER A 916 -46.98 0.71 -6.63
N PHE A 917 -46.30 0.22 -5.60
CA PHE A 917 -45.01 -0.46 -5.73
C PHE A 917 -45.16 -1.86 -6.35
N ASP A 918 -46.17 -2.64 -5.95
CA ASP A 918 -46.46 -3.97 -6.52
C ASP A 918 -46.76 -3.93 -8.02
N LYS A 919 -47.29 -2.82 -8.53
CA LYS A 919 -47.47 -2.64 -9.98
C LYS A 919 -46.14 -2.57 -10.72
N LEU A 920 -45.08 -2.07 -10.09
CA LEU A 920 -43.74 -1.99 -10.67
C LEU A 920 -43.13 -3.39 -10.84
N ARG A 921 -43.49 -4.35 -9.97
CA ARG A 921 -43.00 -5.74 -10.05
C ARG A 921 -43.23 -6.37 -11.42
N LYS A 922 -44.42 -6.17 -11.99
CA LYS A 922 -44.76 -6.71 -13.32
C LYS A 922 -43.94 -6.11 -14.46
N ARG A 923 -43.39 -4.91 -14.26
CA ARG A 923 -42.61 -4.19 -15.28
C ARG A 923 -41.11 -4.40 -15.10
N PHE A 924 -40.62 -4.37 -13.88
CA PHE A 924 -39.19 -4.34 -13.58
C PHE A 924 -38.67 -5.64 -12.95
N GLY A 925 -39.53 -6.43 -12.33
CA GLY A 925 -39.16 -7.74 -11.77
C GLY A 925 -38.98 -8.85 -12.80
N GLU A 926 -39.37 -8.59 -14.05
CA GLU A 926 -39.18 -9.46 -15.22
C GLU A 926 -38.48 -8.68 -16.35
N SER A 927 -37.71 -7.65 -16.01
CA SER A 927 -37.02 -6.81 -16.99
C SER A 927 -35.86 -7.56 -17.65
N ASP A 928 -35.82 -7.57 -18.99
CA ASP A 928 -34.69 -8.08 -19.77
C ASP A 928 -33.45 -7.18 -19.68
N ASN A 929 -33.59 -5.95 -19.17
CA ASN A 929 -32.46 -5.09 -18.86
C ASN A 929 -31.87 -5.45 -17.47
N PRO A 930 -30.62 -5.92 -17.38
CA PRO A 930 -30.03 -6.44 -16.15
C PRO A 930 -29.84 -5.37 -15.08
N ILE A 931 -29.56 -4.12 -15.45
CA ILE A 931 -29.41 -3.00 -14.51
C ILE A 931 -30.75 -2.73 -13.80
N LEU A 932 -31.86 -2.72 -14.57
CA LEU A 932 -33.20 -2.52 -14.02
C LEU A 932 -33.62 -3.68 -13.13
N LEU A 933 -33.31 -4.92 -13.53
CA LEU A 933 -33.60 -6.10 -12.72
C LEU A 933 -32.82 -6.09 -11.40
N ALA A 934 -31.53 -5.74 -11.44
CA ALA A 934 -30.67 -5.59 -10.26
C ALA A 934 -31.19 -4.51 -9.31
N ARG A 935 -31.50 -3.31 -9.85
CA ARG A 935 -32.09 -2.21 -9.07
C ARG A 935 -33.47 -2.56 -8.52
N TRP A 936 -34.27 -3.34 -9.25
CA TRP A 936 -35.53 -3.89 -8.73
C TRP A 936 -35.29 -4.83 -7.54
N LYS A 937 -34.35 -5.78 -7.63
CA LYS A 937 -34.01 -6.68 -6.51
C LYS A 937 -33.53 -5.90 -5.29
N GLN A 938 -32.68 -4.89 -5.49
CA GLN A 938 -32.22 -3.97 -4.44
C GLN A 938 -33.41 -3.22 -3.80
N ALA A 939 -34.31 -2.67 -4.63
CA ALA A 939 -35.52 -1.99 -4.18
C ALA A 939 -36.47 -2.91 -3.40
N GLU A 940 -36.63 -4.17 -3.81
CA GLU A 940 -37.45 -5.17 -3.12
C GLU A 940 -36.83 -5.58 -1.77
N ALA A 941 -35.51 -5.82 -1.73
CA ALA A 941 -34.78 -6.11 -0.51
C ALA A 941 -34.88 -4.94 0.49
N ARG A 942 -34.79 -3.70 -0.01
CA ARG A 942 -34.99 -2.49 0.78
C ARG A 942 -36.41 -2.39 1.33
N ARG A 943 -37.45 -2.67 0.53
CA ARG A 943 -38.86 -2.60 0.98
C ARG A 943 -39.19 -3.61 2.09
N LYS A 944 -38.51 -4.75 2.09
CA LYS A 944 -38.68 -5.84 3.07
C LYS A 944 -38.04 -5.52 4.44
N LYS A 945 -37.01 -4.68 4.45
CA LYS A 945 -36.42 -4.10 5.66
C LYS A 945 -37.28 -2.93 6.14
#